data_AF-A0A6V6ZR28-F1
#
_entry.id   AF-A0A6V6ZR28-F1
#
_cell.length_a   1.000
_cell.length_b   1.000
_cell.length_c   1.000
_cell.angle_alpha   90.00
_cell.angle_beta   90.00
_cell.angle_gamma   90.00
#
_symmetry.space_group_name_H-M   'P 1'
#
loop_
_entity.id
_entity.type
_entity.pdbx_description
1 polymer ?
#
loop_
_entity_poly.entity_id
_entity_poly.type
_entity_poly.pdbx_seq_one_letter_code
_entity_poly.pdbx_strand_id
1 'polypeptide(L)'
;MPKDPIDNSKPFEPTDGDWKLIHSILSSSDSAAINAHFEFFDIAEETVLPPQGMYVVLSGIVQLRQDGTTLTTADTGDYFYEEHLEIFDIPVSLEAVATPGTKLAYLSSNQWFEIPVKIREACYATLFGDLVSVHLQNFQQPINCCSVTAAALSMSALGFSCEVNDIFRECALPTSFVVNDGISLGELYDVACTFIHTQGLRKKIQVQAYFMDEATTSVDLLLAAIDESNRVGGDNDILVANFQVGVAHGKQNMPGGHFAIIAKCNPSTGLVHMMDVHPEKYGKLWVTTIDRLWAGMSDRDGTSMRSRGILRFSALDAVKTTLQTLQQDCNYVDSTEYLAKDPKKRRNLFRRASPNMNSMGVLAESLNILGNQQVDEDKLLIATQTNLTDALSRVSTAKEMHALAQRYLSQTPDVHLGSTFRSYAERPKKDDKSPEDWFRDQLHSLKAHDDRHLMINIDFNRVLGFEVIRPPANVFRETALLEEFWCLCIAYDEKTDLVTVVDMSPATSQVWQAPRGHIFRGLRDLGNPAMLVIEEHEPPEDPTDVERIVNTNPIVLFYADEDPWSYMLRSMLANIGITSARLIDVEGHGSNVMKMRRQLTIITGKENPPYLFFKGECLGRRKDIVDVVLDGSFQQSVKEAGLPVLLRHESPSLDKNIFGYPKGGLTDAPSEKRNVLLCACGSSAADKVPDLVKRIKDAGHNVKLIPSVSAEKFFRDIEVEEETGNIKKTKPKTIEDYISHHDYYRDDDEWNFRYTEFGMPLRASHLALCDWADCVIVAPVTCNTMGKIANGIADNLLTSVFVAWQYRNKPVILCPACNTNMWNNVTTQNNVEKLRDLGVDIVGPRKGRLSNGMMGIGMMATPDQIMEVLDEAFEELADQEHNICKWAQEAAASDEFAQWTRVFDAIDKGMAGIDIVDDTNGDTLLHYAAGGEGELHENGQNLGKPDLEAAQELIIRGIDVNATNDHGFTSLHVAVMNNSSKMVEVLLSAPGIDASNCINFLRDPKNAKDVKQVKPEIRDMLDEWANAHTVIAPEEDHDNDLIDDRERTYLYFTYGSLKKGFPNHDAHADVLDDFVGEAVTRQRMPLIVPHEPHCDNPNCGYLHRMATLVDQKGRGEPIRGEVYRVSSSGLKELDKLEGYHGPGSPENVYVRKRINVLMDGVKKPAYVYVIAHPTKYLDQWADGTSGIVAEYTLDMATGTPKPGFQPTPS
;
A
#
# COMPACT_ATOMS: atom_id res chain seq x y z
N MET A 1 -16.64 57.51 -41.41
CA MET A 1 -15.35 57.02 -41.94
C MET A 1 -14.33 57.29 -40.85
N PRO A 2 -13.62 56.27 -40.35
CA PRO A 2 -12.56 56.52 -39.38
C PRO A 2 -11.52 57.42 -40.06
N LYS A 3 -11.02 58.43 -39.34
CA LYS A 3 -9.98 59.32 -39.85
C LYS A 3 -8.70 58.52 -40.05
N ASP A 4 -7.98 58.80 -41.13
CA ASP A 4 -6.66 58.25 -41.40
C ASP A 4 -5.71 58.60 -40.24
N PRO A 5 -4.83 57.69 -39.81
CA PRO A 5 -3.80 57.95 -38.78
C PRO A 5 -2.82 59.05 -39.21
N ILE A 6 -2.84 59.38 -40.49
CA ILE A 6 -2.00 60.34 -41.19
C ILE A 6 -2.31 61.79 -40.77
N ASP A 7 -3.45 62.07 -40.13
CA ASP A 7 -3.87 63.44 -39.72
C ASP A 7 -2.85 64.17 -38.80
N ASN A 8 -2.01 63.43 -38.05
CA ASN A 8 -0.98 63.98 -37.15
C ASN A 8 0.47 63.75 -37.63
N SER A 9 0.65 63.43 -38.90
CA SER A 9 1.96 63.15 -39.50
C SER A 9 2.32 64.13 -40.62
N LYS A 10 3.61 64.34 -40.86
CA LYS A 10 4.09 65.14 -42.00
C LYS A 10 4.71 64.23 -43.06
N PRO A 11 4.27 64.29 -44.32
CA PRO A 11 4.91 63.55 -45.40
C PRO A 11 6.33 64.09 -45.67
N PHE A 12 7.25 63.22 -46.07
CA PHE A 12 8.61 63.61 -46.44
C PHE A 12 9.12 62.78 -47.63
N GLU A 13 10.17 63.27 -48.32
CA GLU A 13 10.82 62.52 -49.39
C GLU A 13 11.92 61.59 -48.81
N PRO A 14 11.90 60.29 -49.14
CA PRO A 14 12.87 59.32 -48.63
C PRO A 14 14.28 59.55 -49.21
N THR A 15 15.29 59.25 -48.41
CA THR A 15 16.69 59.26 -48.80
C THR A 15 17.13 57.93 -49.40
N ASP A 16 18.30 57.90 -50.05
CA ASP A 16 18.93 56.64 -50.50
C ASP A 16 19.19 55.66 -49.33
N GLY A 17 19.38 56.18 -48.11
CA GLY A 17 19.52 55.37 -46.90
C GLY A 17 18.21 54.69 -46.49
N ASP A 18 17.10 55.40 -46.59
CA ASP A 18 15.76 54.88 -46.27
C ASP A 18 15.36 53.75 -47.22
N TRP A 19 15.61 53.94 -48.53
CA TRP A 19 15.39 52.89 -49.52
C TRP A 19 16.26 51.66 -49.29
N LYS A 20 17.51 51.81 -48.82
CA LYS A 20 18.36 50.66 -48.48
C LYS A 20 17.76 49.83 -47.34
N LEU A 21 17.14 50.45 -46.34
CA LEU A 21 16.46 49.73 -45.26
C LEU A 21 15.28 48.92 -45.82
N ILE A 22 14.40 49.56 -46.60
CA ILE A 22 13.25 48.88 -47.22
C ILE A 22 13.68 47.71 -48.13
N HIS A 23 14.71 47.90 -48.95
CA HIS A 23 15.23 46.87 -49.84
C HIS A 23 15.91 45.70 -49.13
N SER A 24 16.39 45.91 -47.90
CA SER A 24 16.91 44.82 -47.08
C SER A 24 15.81 43.89 -46.56
N ILE A 25 14.58 44.40 -46.46
CA ILE A 25 13.39 43.64 -46.00
C ILE A 25 12.72 42.95 -47.19
N LEU A 26 12.39 43.71 -48.24
CA LEU A 26 11.66 43.23 -49.42
C LEU A 26 12.62 42.80 -50.53
N SER A 27 13.36 41.71 -50.29
CA SER A 27 14.37 41.24 -51.25
C SER A 27 13.75 40.87 -52.61
N SER A 28 13.86 41.78 -53.58
CA SER A 28 13.33 41.64 -54.94
C SER A 28 14.35 42.12 -55.98
N SER A 29 14.30 41.49 -57.15
CA SER A 29 15.10 41.90 -58.32
C SER A 29 14.56 43.15 -59.02
N ASP A 30 13.34 43.60 -58.68
CA ASP A 30 12.68 44.77 -59.25
C ASP A 30 12.23 45.75 -58.13
N SER A 31 13.23 46.39 -57.52
CA SER A 31 13.06 47.41 -56.48
C SER A 31 12.17 48.58 -56.91
N ALA A 32 12.17 48.96 -58.19
CA ALA A 32 11.42 50.10 -58.68
C ALA A 32 9.90 49.87 -58.67
N ALA A 33 9.48 48.63 -58.91
CA ALA A 33 8.08 48.23 -58.84
C ALA A 33 7.51 48.27 -57.42
N ILE A 34 8.35 48.10 -56.39
CA ILE A 34 7.94 48.16 -54.97
C ILE A 34 7.90 49.62 -54.48
N ASN A 35 8.86 50.43 -54.90
CA ASN A 35 9.05 51.80 -54.39
C ASN A 35 7.85 52.71 -54.62
N ALA A 36 7.09 52.51 -55.70
CA ALA A 36 5.94 53.34 -56.05
C ALA A 36 4.75 53.21 -55.07
N HIS A 37 4.77 52.21 -54.19
CA HIS A 37 3.65 51.83 -53.33
C HIS A 37 3.84 52.18 -51.85
N PHE A 38 4.99 52.76 -51.48
CA PHE A 38 5.26 53.17 -50.09
C PHE A 38 4.87 54.63 -49.83
N GLU A 39 4.30 54.86 -48.66
CA GLU A 39 4.03 56.19 -48.11
C GLU A 39 4.98 56.50 -46.95
N PHE A 40 5.39 57.76 -46.77
CA PHE A 40 6.42 58.15 -45.82
C PHE A 40 5.89 59.22 -44.85
N PHE A 41 6.09 59.00 -43.56
CA PHE A 41 5.50 59.82 -42.49
C PHE A 41 6.52 60.19 -41.41
N ASP A 42 6.47 61.42 -40.92
CA ASP A 42 7.15 61.90 -39.71
C ASP A 42 6.12 62.20 -38.62
N ILE A 43 6.23 61.53 -37.48
CA ILE A 43 5.27 61.55 -36.38
C ILE A 43 5.52 62.75 -35.47
N ALA A 44 4.59 63.70 -35.41
CA ALA A 44 4.75 64.91 -34.61
C ALA A 44 4.38 64.73 -33.12
N GLU A 45 3.44 63.84 -32.83
CA GLU A 45 2.90 63.55 -31.48
C GLU A 45 2.72 62.04 -31.31
N GLU A 46 2.69 61.54 -30.08
CA GLU A 46 2.49 60.11 -29.82
C GLU A 46 1.22 59.61 -30.51
N THR A 47 1.36 58.61 -31.39
CA THR A 47 0.29 58.18 -32.31
C THR A 47 0.18 56.66 -32.31
N VAL A 48 -1.05 56.17 -32.16
CA VAL A 48 -1.37 54.74 -32.34
C VAL A 48 -1.53 54.45 -33.83
N LEU A 49 -0.75 53.51 -34.34
CA LEU A 49 -0.74 53.12 -35.75
C LEU A 49 -1.78 52.02 -36.01
N PRO A 50 -2.57 52.11 -37.09
CA PRO A 50 -3.58 51.12 -37.40
C PRO A 50 -2.95 49.84 -37.96
N PRO A 51 -3.55 48.68 -37.67
CA PRO A 51 -3.13 47.42 -38.27
C PRO A 51 -3.79 47.20 -39.65
N GLN A 52 -3.45 48.03 -40.65
CA GLN A 52 -4.02 47.99 -42.01
C GLN A 52 -2.97 47.81 -43.12
N GLY A 53 -1.76 47.46 -42.73
CA GLY A 53 -0.61 47.32 -43.61
C GLY A 53 0.68 47.24 -42.82
N MET A 54 1.80 47.11 -43.53
CA MET A 54 3.13 46.98 -42.94
C MET A 54 3.78 48.35 -42.72
N TYR A 55 4.45 48.51 -41.58
CA TYR A 55 5.29 49.68 -41.30
C TYR A 55 6.76 49.29 -41.24
N VAL A 56 7.63 50.21 -41.66
CA VAL A 56 9.10 50.13 -41.53
C VAL A 56 9.59 51.38 -40.80
N VAL A 57 10.38 51.21 -39.75
CA VAL A 57 10.95 52.31 -38.96
C VAL A 57 12.22 52.81 -39.62
N LEU A 58 12.22 54.05 -40.08
CA LEU A 58 13.37 54.68 -40.75
C LEU A 58 14.27 55.44 -39.77
N SER A 59 13.68 55.98 -38.69
CA SER A 59 14.40 56.54 -37.54
C SER A 59 13.44 56.69 -36.36
N GLY A 60 13.90 56.50 -35.12
CA GLY A 60 13.05 56.61 -33.92
C GLY A 60 12.63 55.25 -33.37
N ILE A 61 11.57 55.21 -32.56
CA ILE A 61 11.14 54.01 -31.81
C ILE A 61 9.61 53.90 -31.82
N VAL A 62 9.12 52.68 -32.10
CA VAL A 62 7.72 52.29 -31.97
C VAL A 62 7.59 51.23 -30.88
N GLN A 63 6.64 51.40 -29.97
CA GLN A 63 6.35 50.42 -28.92
C GLN A 63 5.26 49.45 -29.39
N LEU A 64 5.54 48.15 -29.36
CA LEU A 64 4.56 47.10 -29.69
C LEU A 64 3.96 46.56 -28.39
N ARG A 65 2.69 46.85 -28.15
CA ARG A 65 1.97 46.58 -26.89
C ARG A 65 0.87 45.54 -27.08
N GLN A 66 0.66 44.73 -26.06
CA GLN A 66 -0.49 43.84 -25.95
C GLN A 66 -1.12 44.05 -24.57
N ASP A 67 -2.44 44.25 -24.52
CA ASP A 67 -3.20 44.54 -23.30
C ASP A 67 -2.58 45.68 -22.45
N GLY A 68 -2.09 46.73 -23.13
CA GLY A 68 -1.45 47.90 -22.50
C GLY A 68 -0.01 47.68 -22.01
N THR A 69 0.54 46.47 -22.18
CA THR A 69 1.93 46.15 -21.79
C THR A 69 2.83 46.09 -23.03
N THR A 70 3.94 46.82 -23.02
CA THR A 70 4.95 46.73 -24.09
C THR A 70 5.60 45.35 -24.10
N LEU A 71 5.48 44.63 -25.22
CA LEU A 71 6.14 43.35 -25.45
C LEU A 71 7.57 43.56 -25.94
N THR A 72 7.73 44.40 -26.96
CA THR A 72 9.01 44.74 -27.58
C THR A 72 8.97 46.16 -28.18
N THR A 73 10.09 46.64 -28.69
CA THR A 73 10.22 47.89 -29.43
C THR A 73 10.73 47.62 -30.84
N ALA A 74 10.20 48.34 -31.82
CA ALA A 74 10.72 48.40 -33.17
C ALA A 74 11.57 49.67 -33.32
N ASP A 75 12.87 49.48 -33.54
CA ASP A 75 13.88 50.51 -33.71
C ASP A 75 14.21 50.73 -35.19
N THR A 76 15.20 51.57 -35.49
CA THR A 76 15.56 51.91 -36.87
C THR A 76 15.98 50.69 -37.68
N GLY A 77 15.27 50.43 -38.78
CA GLY A 77 15.42 49.27 -39.64
C GLY A 77 14.37 48.18 -39.40
N ASP A 78 13.59 48.30 -38.33
CA ASP A 78 12.61 47.29 -37.98
C ASP A 78 11.29 47.44 -38.73
N TYR A 79 10.55 46.34 -38.85
CA TYR A 79 9.23 46.31 -39.46
C TYR A 79 8.22 45.53 -38.61
N PHE A 80 6.95 45.88 -38.74
CA PHE A 80 5.85 45.28 -37.99
C PHE A 80 4.51 45.40 -38.76
N TYR A 81 3.49 44.65 -38.30
CA TYR A 81 2.16 44.52 -38.93
C TYR A 81 2.16 43.95 -40.34
N GLU A 82 3.26 43.33 -40.77
CA GLU A 82 3.38 42.71 -42.07
C GLU A 82 2.31 41.63 -42.32
N GLU A 83 1.85 40.91 -41.29
CA GLU A 83 0.74 39.96 -41.38
C GLU A 83 -0.55 40.56 -41.96
N HIS A 84 -0.80 41.85 -41.75
CA HIS A 84 -1.98 42.55 -42.24
C HIS A 84 -1.96 42.79 -43.76
N LEU A 85 -0.83 42.55 -44.42
CA LEU A 85 -0.72 42.63 -45.88
C LEU A 85 -1.55 41.52 -46.58
N GLU A 86 -1.64 40.33 -45.97
CA GLU A 86 -2.37 39.18 -46.54
C GLU A 86 -3.54 38.70 -45.65
N ILE A 87 -3.50 38.96 -44.33
CA ILE A 87 -4.53 38.49 -43.38
C ILE A 87 -5.32 39.68 -42.83
N PHE A 88 -6.54 39.88 -43.34
CA PHE A 88 -7.37 41.02 -42.98
C PHE A 88 -8.01 40.92 -41.59
N ASP A 89 -8.34 39.71 -41.14
CA ASP A 89 -9.04 39.44 -39.87
C ASP A 89 -8.19 38.59 -38.91
N ILE A 90 -6.95 39.02 -38.63
CA ILE A 90 -6.11 38.30 -37.68
C ILE A 90 -6.65 38.47 -36.24
N PRO A 91 -6.90 37.38 -35.49
CA PRO A 91 -7.50 37.44 -34.15
C PRO A 91 -6.48 37.78 -33.05
N VAL A 92 -5.52 38.66 -33.33
CA VAL A 92 -4.44 39.06 -32.41
C VAL A 92 -4.59 40.53 -32.06
N SER A 93 -4.64 40.84 -30.77
CA SER A 93 -4.68 42.22 -30.27
C SER A 93 -3.26 42.73 -30.02
N LEU A 94 -2.65 43.33 -31.05
CA LEU A 94 -1.36 44.02 -30.98
C LEU A 94 -1.55 45.51 -31.31
N GLU A 95 -1.02 46.40 -30.48
CA GLU A 95 -1.10 47.86 -30.63
C GLU A 95 0.31 48.45 -30.81
N ALA A 96 0.53 49.17 -31.91
CA ALA A 96 1.79 49.84 -32.20
C ALA A 96 1.68 51.35 -31.91
N VAL A 97 2.52 51.87 -31.03
CA VAL A 97 2.52 53.28 -30.59
C VAL A 97 3.83 53.95 -30.98
N ALA A 98 3.78 54.87 -31.93
CA ALA A 98 4.95 55.61 -32.41
C ALA A 98 5.22 56.84 -31.52
N THR A 99 6.49 57.05 -31.15
CA THR A 99 6.90 58.22 -30.36
C THR A 99 7.13 59.46 -31.24
N PRO A 100 7.01 60.68 -30.70
CA PRO A 100 7.30 61.90 -31.44
C PRO A 100 8.72 61.92 -32.04
N GLY A 101 8.83 62.29 -33.31
CA GLY A 101 10.07 62.29 -34.09
C GLY A 101 10.40 60.97 -34.78
N THR A 102 9.50 59.98 -34.72
CA THR A 102 9.65 58.71 -35.43
C THR A 102 9.29 58.90 -36.91
N LYS A 103 10.18 58.43 -37.80
CA LYS A 103 9.94 58.39 -39.25
C LYS A 103 9.61 56.97 -39.68
N LEU A 104 8.54 56.82 -40.45
CA LEU A 104 8.00 55.53 -40.88
C LEU A 104 7.81 55.50 -42.40
N ALA A 105 8.04 54.34 -43.00
CA ALA A 105 7.50 53.98 -44.30
C ALA A 105 6.31 53.03 -44.09
N TYR A 106 5.26 53.18 -44.88
CA TYR A 106 4.03 52.41 -44.78
C TYR A 106 3.66 51.81 -46.13
N LEU A 107 3.27 50.54 -46.12
CA LEU A 107 2.74 49.83 -47.25
C LEU A 107 1.36 49.28 -46.88
N SER A 108 0.30 49.87 -47.43
CA SER A 108 -1.07 49.41 -47.16
C SER A 108 -1.34 48.05 -47.83
N SER A 109 -2.27 47.28 -47.27
CA SER A 109 -2.68 46.00 -47.88
C SER A 109 -3.24 46.20 -49.30
N ASN A 110 -3.95 47.30 -49.56
CA ASN A 110 -4.45 47.60 -50.92
C ASN A 110 -3.30 47.80 -51.92
N GLN A 111 -2.30 48.60 -51.55
CA GLN A 111 -1.11 48.83 -52.37
C GLN A 111 -0.27 47.56 -52.56
N TRP A 112 -0.23 46.68 -51.56
CA TRP A 112 0.41 45.37 -51.68
C TRP A 112 -0.20 44.54 -52.81
N PHE A 113 -1.53 44.45 -52.91
CA PHE A 113 -2.19 43.70 -53.99
C PHE A 113 -2.02 44.31 -55.40
N GLU A 114 -1.59 45.57 -55.51
CA GLU A 114 -1.21 46.18 -56.79
C GLU A 114 0.18 45.72 -57.27
N ILE A 115 1.04 45.26 -56.35
CA ILE A 115 2.35 44.71 -56.69
C ILE A 115 2.17 43.37 -57.42
N PRO A 116 2.87 43.14 -58.56
CA PRO A 116 2.80 41.89 -59.30
C PRO A 116 3.00 40.65 -58.42
N VAL A 117 2.15 39.64 -58.60
CA VAL A 117 2.14 38.39 -57.79
C VAL A 117 3.53 37.76 -57.67
N LYS A 118 4.29 37.68 -58.77
CA LYS A 118 5.64 37.10 -58.78
C LYS A 118 6.64 37.84 -57.85
N ILE A 119 6.46 39.15 -57.66
CA ILE A 119 7.29 39.95 -56.75
C ILE A 119 6.85 39.69 -55.31
N ARG A 120 5.53 39.63 -55.05
CA ARG A 120 4.98 39.32 -53.73
C ARG A 120 5.39 37.94 -53.23
N GLU A 121 5.26 36.91 -54.08
CA GLU A 121 5.65 35.52 -53.76
C GLU A 121 7.13 35.42 -53.33
N ALA A 122 8.02 36.24 -53.92
CA ALA A 122 9.43 36.26 -53.53
C ALA A 122 9.67 36.80 -52.11
N CYS A 123 8.73 37.58 -51.56
CA CYS A 123 8.79 38.13 -50.21
C CYS A 123 8.07 37.26 -49.17
N TYR A 124 7.32 36.23 -49.57
CA TYR A 124 6.44 35.50 -48.65
C TYR A 124 7.20 34.79 -47.53
N ALA A 125 8.26 34.06 -47.87
CA ALA A 125 9.07 33.34 -46.89
C ALA A 125 9.67 34.28 -45.83
N THR A 126 10.05 35.50 -46.24
CA THR A 126 10.64 36.52 -45.35
C THR A 126 9.59 37.19 -44.46
N LEU A 127 8.41 37.53 -45.01
CA LEU A 127 7.41 38.32 -44.29
C LEU A 127 6.43 37.49 -43.48
N PHE A 128 6.08 36.30 -43.96
CA PHE A 128 4.95 35.54 -43.41
C PHE A 128 5.35 34.20 -42.79
N GLY A 129 6.48 33.61 -43.16
CA GLY A 129 6.78 32.22 -42.79
C GLY A 129 5.62 31.31 -43.18
N ASP A 130 5.15 30.48 -42.24
CA ASP A 130 4.02 29.58 -42.44
C ASP A 130 2.66 30.19 -42.05
N LEU A 131 2.64 31.45 -41.59
CA LEU A 131 1.47 32.08 -40.96
C LEU A 131 0.22 32.03 -41.84
N VAL A 132 0.37 32.30 -43.14
CA VAL A 132 -0.75 32.29 -44.09
C VAL A 132 -1.33 30.89 -44.23
N SER A 133 -0.48 29.89 -44.45
CA SER A 133 -0.86 28.48 -44.62
C SER A 133 -1.53 27.91 -43.35
N VAL A 134 -0.96 28.24 -42.19
CA VAL A 134 -1.40 27.74 -40.88
C VAL A 134 -2.70 28.43 -40.42
N HIS A 135 -2.88 29.72 -40.71
CA HIS A 135 -4.10 30.47 -40.39
C HIS A 135 -5.35 29.88 -41.06
N LEU A 136 -5.21 29.35 -42.27
CA LEU A 136 -6.31 28.74 -43.04
C LEU A 136 -6.79 27.40 -42.47
N GLN A 137 -6.01 26.75 -41.60
CA GLN A 137 -6.37 25.49 -40.97
C GLN A 137 -7.32 25.71 -39.79
N ASN A 138 -8.33 24.85 -39.63
CA ASN A 138 -9.20 24.84 -38.45
C ASN A 138 -9.02 23.51 -37.71
N PHE A 139 -8.58 23.61 -36.45
CA PHE A 139 -8.39 22.45 -35.60
C PHE A 139 -8.86 22.79 -34.18
N GLN A 140 -9.63 21.90 -33.56
CA GLN A 140 -9.99 21.99 -32.16
C GLN A 140 -9.38 20.79 -31.45
N GLN A 141 -8.55 21.06 -30.44
CA GLN A 141 -8.03 20.02 -29.56
C GLN A 141 -9.18 19.29 -28.85
N PRO A 142 -9.26 17.95 -28.98
CA PRO A 142 -10.00 17.11 -28.03
C PRO A 142 -9.36 17.23 -26.63
N ILE A 143 -10.16 17.13 -25.56
CA ILE A 143 -9.76 17.36 -24.15
C ILE A 143 -8.28 16.99 -23.85
N ASN A 144 -7.47 17.98 -23.44
CA ASN A 144 -6.11 17.84 -22.89
C ASN A 144 -5.04 17.07 -23.73
N CYS A 145 -5.22 16.82 -25.03
CA CYS A 145 -4.21 16.17 -25.88
C CYS A 145 -3.40 17.11 -26.82
N CYS A 146 -2.82 18.20 -26.30
CA CYS A 146 -2.20 19.25 -27.13
C CYS A 146 -1.01 18.76 -27.95
N SER A 147 -0.21 17.85 -27.40
CA SER A 147 0.94 17.21 -28.06
C SER A 147 0.55 16.47 -29.34
N VAL A 148 -0.35 15.49 -29.22
CA VAL A 148 -0.84 14.68 -30.35
C VAL A 148 -1.62 15.55 -31.35
N THR A 149 -2.34 16.54 -30.85
CA THR A 149 -3.04 17.51 -31.71
C THR A 149 -2.06 18.31 -32.57
N ALA A 150 -0.95 18.79 -31.98
CA ALA A 150 0.08 19.50 -32.72
C ALA A 150 0.72 18.63 -33.80
N ALA A 151 1.02 17.37 -33.50
CA ALA A 151 1.54 16.43 -34.51
C ALA A 151 0.55 16.16 -35.65
N ALA A 152 -0.73 15.92 -35.35
CA ALA A 152 -1.77 15.72 -36.37
C ALA A 152 -1.92 16.94 -37.29
N LEU A 153 -1.87 18.13 -36.69
CA LEU A 153 -1.93 19.39 -37.40
C LEU A 153 -0.70 19.62 -38.28
N SER A 154 0.51 19.34 -37.80
CA SER A 154 1.74 19.42 -38.60
C SER A 154 1.71 18.46 -39.79
N MET A 155 1.23 17.23 -39.61
CA MET A 155 1.06 16.27 -40.70
C MET A 155 0.04 16.77 -41.74
N SER A 156 -1.07 17.34 -41.28
CA SER A 156 -2.09 17.92 -42.15
C SER A 156 -1.59 19.16 -42.90
N ALA A 157 -0.79 20.01 -42.25
CA ALA A 157 -0.15 21.18 -42.86
C ALA A 157 0.84 20.76 -43.97
N LEU A 158 1.57 19.66 -43.79
CA LEU A 158 2.41 19.06 -44.84
C LEU A 158 1.62 18.34 -45.95
N GLY A 159 0.28 18.42 -45.95
CA GLY A 159 -0.59 17.86 -46.98
C GLY A 159 -1.04 16.41 -46.74
N PHE A 160 -0.83 15.86 -45.53
CA PHE A 160 -1.26 14.51 -45.16
C PHE A 160 -2.43 14.56 -44.19
N SER A 161 -3.64 14.24 -44.67
CA SER A 161 -4.84 14.20 -43.83
C SER A 161 -4.62 13.28 -42.62
N CYS A 162 -4.65 13.87 -41.43
CA CYS A 162 -4.36 13.20 -40.18
C CYS A 162 -5.23 13.77 -39.06
N GLU A 163 -6.05 12.93 -38.42
CA GLU A 163 -6.79 13.31 -37.22
C GLU A 163 -6.10 12.81 -35.95
N VAL A 164 -6.43 13.42 -34.81
CA VAL A 164 -5.93 12.99 -33.49
C VAL A 164 -6.22 11.50 -33.25
N ASN A 165 -7.43 11.06 -33.60
CA ASN A 165 -7.87 9.67 -33.43
C ASN A 165 -7.06 8.68 -34.28
N ASP A 166 -6.52 9.11 -35.43
CA ASP A 166 -5.65 8.25 -36.23
C ASP A 166 -4.35 7.99 -35.49
N ILE A 167 -3.73 9.02 -34.91
CA ILE A 167 -2.50 8.82 -34.12
C ILE A 167 -2.76 7.91 -32.91
N PHE A 168 -3.86 8.10 -32.18
CA PHE A 168 -4.22 7.21 -31.06
C PHE A 168 -4.38 5.76 -31.49
N ARG A 169 -5.07 5.51 -32.62
CA ARG A 169 -5.34 4.17 -33.12
C ARG A 169 -4.09 3.49 -33.66
N GLU A 170 -3.35 4.16 -34.53
CA GLU A 170 -2.21 3.58 -35.25
C GLU A 170 -1.00 3.37 -34.33
N CYS A 171 -0.81 4.27 -33.37
CA CYS A 171 0.25 4.15 -32.37
C CYS A 171 -0.21 3.44 -31.09
N ALA A 172 -1.47 2.99 -31.00
CA ALA A 172 -2.04 2.31 -29.83
C ALA A 172 -1.80 3.06 -28.51
N LEU A 173 -2.03 4.37 -28.51
CA LEU A 173 -1.72 5.24 -27.36
C LEU A 173 -2.74 5.02 -26.21
N PRO A 174 -2.30 4.89 -24.95
CA PRO A 174 -3.18 4.82 -23.79
C PRO A 174 -3.84 6.18 -23.53
N THR A 175 -5.16 6.25 -23.70
CA THR A 175 -5.93 7.50 -23.57
C THR A 175 -5.82 8.12 -22.19
N SER A 176 -5.90 7.32 -21.12
CA SER A 176 -5.80 7.79 -19.74
C SER A 176 -4.49 8.50 -19.44
N PHE A 177 -3.45 8.24 -20.22
CA PHE A 177 -2.12 8.77 -19.97
C PHE A 177 -1.89 10.05 -20.75
N VAL A 178 -2.11 10.00 -22.07
CA VAL A 178 -1.90 11.16 -22.95
C VAL A 178 -2.84 12.31 -22.58
N VAL A 179 -4.07 12.00 -22.14
CA VAL A 179 -5.08 13.01 -21.78
C VAL A 179 -4.90 13.55 -20.35
N ASN A 180 -4.43 12.74 -19.40
CA ASN A 180 -4.31 13.17 -18.01
C ASN A 180 -2.94 13.78 -17.69
N ASP A 181 -1.86 13.07 -18.03
CA ASP A 181 -0.50 13.44 -17.63
C ASP A 181 0.23 14.25 -18.71
N GLY A 182 -0.22 14.11 -19.97
CA GLY A 182 0.50 14.62 -21.12
C GLY A 182 1.78 13.82 -21.40
N ILE A 183 2.50 14.23 -22.46
CA ILE A 183 3.73 13.58 -22.89
C ILE A 183 4.84 14.61 -23.13
N SER A 184 6.09 14.19 -22.92
CA SER A 184 7.28 15.03 -23.11
C SER A 184 7.59 15.24 -24.60
N LEU A 185 8.53 16.16 -24.90
CA LEU A 185 9.03 16.39 -26.25
C LEU A 185 9.58 15.10 -26.90
N GLY A 186 10.35 14.31 -26.15
CA GLY A 186 10.92 13.05 -26.63
C GLY A 186 9.86 11.97 -26.86
N GLU A 187 8.87 11.87 -25.96
CA GLU A 187 7.73 10.95 -26.15
C GLU A 187 6.91 11.32 -27.40
N LEU A 188 6.67 12.60 -27.66
CA LEU A 188 5.95 13.04 -28.87
C LEU A 188 6.74 12.79 -30.16
N TYR A 189 8.07 12.97 -30.15
CA TYR A 189 8.95 12.62 -31.26
C TYR A 189 8.73 11.15 -31.68
N ASP A 190 8.72 10.28 -30.68
CA ASP A 190 8.62 8.84 -30.87
C ASP A 190 7.25 8.38 -31.40
N VAL A 191 6.19 9.01 -30.89
CA VAL A 191 4.82 8.87 -31.40
C VAL A 191 4.74 9.29 -32.87
N ALA A 192 5.37 10.42 -33.22
CA ALA A 192 5.37 10.93 -34.59
C ALA A 192 6.12 9.99 -35.55
N CYS A 193 7.32 9.52 -35.18
CA CYS A 193 8.08 8.53 -35.94
C CYS A 193 7.28 7.23 -36.16
N THR A 194 6.60 6.74 -35.11
CA THR A 194 5.79 5.52 -35.19
C THR A 194 4.57 5.68 -36.08
N PHE A 195 3.90 6.82 -36.02
CA PHE A 195 2.79 7.12 -36.91
C PHE A 195 3.25 7.16 -38.38
N ILE A 196 4.32 7.91 -38.66
CA ILE A 196 4.91 8.04 -40.01
C ILE A 196 5.33 6.67 -40.55
N HIS A 197 5.90 5.81 -39.71
CA HIS A 197 6.22 4.45 -40.09
C HIS A 197 4.99 3.64 -40.48
N THR A 198 3.99 3.60 -39.58
CA THR A 198 2.79 2.78 -39.74
C THR A 198 1.98 3.18 -40.97
N GLN A 199 1.97 4.48 -41.29
CA GLN A 199 1.32 5.02 -42.49
C GLN A 199 2.16 4.86 -43.77
N GLY A 200 3.37 4.29 -43.70
CA GLY A 200 4.25 4.11 -44.86
C GLY A 200 4.83 5.42 -45.40
N LEU A 201 4.90 6.47 -44.57
CA LEU A 201 5.29 7.83 -44.96
C LEU A 201 6.78 8.14 -44.75
N ARG A 202 7.60 7.19 -44.27
CA ARG A 202 9.03 7.39 -43.97
C ARG A 202 9.88 7.96 -45.12
N LYS A 203 9.49 7.72 -46.37
CA LYS A 203 10.22 8.25 -47.54
C LYS A 203 9.77 9.66 -47.95
N LYS A 204 8.76 10.20 -47.28
CA LYS A 204 8.11 11.47 -47.60
C LYS A 204 8.25 12.49 -46.46
N ILE A 205 8.26 12.06 -45.21
CA ILE A 205 8.25 12.94 -44.04
C ILE A 205 9.38 12.54 -43.10
N GLN A 206 10.04 13.54 -42.54
CA GLN A 206 11.01 13.41 -41.46
C GLN A 206 10.55 14.23 -40.26
N VAL A 207 10.89 13.74 -39.06
CA VAL A 207 10.75 14.49 -37.81
C VAL A 207 12.12 14.62 -37.17
N GLN A 208 12.38 15.77 -36.53
CA GLN A 208 13.59 16.05 -35.76
C GLN A 208 13.19 16.67 -34.42
N ALA A 209 13.96 16.40 -33.36
CA ALA A 209 13.74 16.95 -32.03
C ALA A 209 14.95 17.77 -31.56
N TYR A 210 14.69 18.95 -30.99
CA TYR A 210 15.69 19.88 -30.50
C TYR A 210 15.34 20.34 -29.09
N PHE A 211 16.20 20.03 -28.14
CA PHE A 211 16.05 20.43 -26.74
C PHE A 211 16.69 21.79 -26.49
N MET A 212 15.99 22.67 -25.77
CA MET A 212 16.44 24.04 -25.46
C MET A 212 17.28 24.07 -24.18
N ASP A 213 18.28 23.20 -24.14
CA ASP A 213 19.23 23.14 -23.04
C ASP A 213 20.06 24.44 -23.01
N GLU A 214 20.08 25.14 -21.86
CA GLU A 214 20.71 26.47 -21.70
C GLU A 214 22.21 26.49 -22.04
N ALA A 215 22.90 25.34 -21.95
CA ALA A 215 24.32 25.25 -22.23
C ALA A 215 24.65 25.21 -23.74
N THR A 216 23.69 24.82 -24.59
CA THR A 216 23.88 24.63 -26.03
C THR A 216 22.96 25.50 -26.88
N THR A 217 22.01 26.20 -26.27
CA THR A 217 21.03 27.04 -26.97
C THR A 217 20.95 28.42 -26.34
N SER A 218 20.48 29.40 -27.11
CA SER A 218 20.23 30.77 -26.67
C SER A 218 19.07 31.36 -27.46
N VAL A 219 18.63 32.56 -27.07
CA VAL A 219 17.61 33.33 -27.80
C VAL A 219 18.04 33.56 -29.26
N ASP A 220 19.29 33.98 -29.49
CA ASP A 220 19.83 34.24 -30.83
C ASP A 220 19.85 32.98 -31.70
N LEU A 221 20.24 31.83 -31.12
CA LEU A 221 20.28 30.56 -31.84
C LEU A 221 18.87 30.05 -32.17
N LEU A 222 17.91 30.23 -31.27
CA LEU A 222 16.51 29.91 -31.55
C LEU A 222 15.96 30.79 -32.68
N LEU A 223 16.23 32.09 -32.64
CA LEU A 223 15.81 33.03 -33.67
C LEU A 223 16.35 32.63 -35.05
N ALA A 224 17.67 32.39 -35.13
CA ALA A 224 18.32 31.97 -36.35
C ALA A 224 17.85 30.57 -36.82
N ALA A 225 17.47 29.68 -35.91
CA ALA A 225 16.91 28.37 -36.26
C ALA A 225 15.51 28.47 -36.91
N ILE A 226 14.65 29.37 -36.41
CA ILE A 226 13.33 29.63 -37.02
C ILE A 226 13.51 30.26 -38.41
N ASP A 227 14.41 31.23 -38.55
CA ASP A 227 14.73 31.85 -39.84
C ASP A 227 15.32 30.82 -40.83
N GLU A 228 16.23 29.96 -40.37
CA GLU A 228 16.80 28.87 -41.16
C GLU A 228 15.71 27.92 -41.67
N SER A 229 14.75 27.54 -40.81
CA SER A 229 13.60 26.68 -41.17
C SER A 229 12.76 27.34 -42.27
N ASN A 230 12.36 28.60 -42.09
CA ASN A 230 11.55 29.34 -43.06
C ASN A 230 12.25 29.46 -44.41
N ARG A 231 13.56 29.73 -44.41
CA ARG A 231 14.35 29.92 -45.64
C ARG A 231 14.63 28.61 -46.38
N VAL A 232 14.87 27.51 -45.66
CA VAL A 232 15.24 26.22 -46.27
C VAL A 232 14.00 25.42 -46.66
N GLY A 233 12.94 25.47 -45.86
CA GLY A 233 11.78 24.60 -46.01
C GLY A 233 10.47 25.29 -46.38
N GLY A 234 10.25 26.53 -45.94
CA GLY A 234 8.97 27.24 -46.09
C GLY A 234 7.79 26.36 -45.64
N ASP A 235 6.70 26.35 -46.42
CA ASP A 235 5.48 25.57 -46.14
C ASP A 235 5.70 24.05 -45.97
N ASN A 236 6.88 23.54 -46.35
CA ASN A 236 7.22 22.12 -46.21
C ASN A 236 7.97 21.80 -44.91
N ASP A 237 7.99 22.72 -43.94
CA ASP A 237 8.84 22.61 -42.76
C ASP A 237 8.26 23.28 -41.50
N ILE A 238 7.47 22.50 -40.77
CA ILE A 238 6.65 22.96 -39.66
C ILE A 238 7.38 22.79 -38.33
N LEU A 239 7.45 23.87 -37.55
CA LEU A 239 8.03 23.87 -36.20
C LEU A 239 6.93 23.82 -35.12
N VAL A 240 7.02 22.83 -34.23
CA VAL A 240 6.14 22.65 -33.07
C VAL A 240 6.94 22.93 -31.80
N ALA A 241 6.55 23.96 -31.04
CA ALA A 241 7.19 24.30 -29.78
C ALA A 241 6.49 23.62 -28.59
N ASN A 242 7.30 23.13 -27.65
CA ASN A 242 6.89 22.71 -26.32
C ASN A 242 7.44 23.67 -25.28
N PHE A 243 6.57 24.32 -24.51
CA PHE A 243 6.96 25.41 -23.60
C PHE A 243 6.10 25.45 -22.34
N GLN A 244 6.60 26.14 -21.31
CA GLN A 244 5.82 26.48 -20.12
C GLN A 244 4.86 27.64 -20.43
N VAL A 245 3.56 27.42 -20.20
CA VAL A 245 2.46 28.31 -20.61
C VAL A 245 2.57 29.70 -19.97
N GLY A 246 2.75 29.78 -18.65
CA GLY A 246 2.84 31.03 -17.93
C GLY A 246 4.01 31.93 -18.34
N VAL A 247 5.16 31.34 -18.68
CA VAL A 247 6.33 32.07 -19.17
C VAL A 247 6.07 32.59 -20.59
N ALA A 248 5.62 31.71 -21.49
CA ALA A 248 5.38 32.09 -22.89
C ALA A 248 4.27 33.14 -23.05
N HIS A 249 3.19 33.07 -22.25
CA HIS A 249 2.11 34.07 -22.26
C HIS A 249 2.39 35.30 -21.37
N GLY A 250 3.51 35.35 -20.63
CA GLY A 250 3.79 36.44 -19.68
C GLY A 250 2.84 36.47 -18.46
N LYS A 251 2.19 35.35 -18.15
CA LYS A 251 1.24 35.18 -17.03
C LYS A 251 1.81 34.18 -16.02
N GLN A 252 2.65 34.64 -15.09
CA GLN A 252 3.39 33.78 -14.14
C GLN A 252 2.51 32.81 -13.32
N ASN A 253 1.22 33.08 -13.17
CA ASN A 253 0.29 32.24 -12.42
C ASN A 253 -0.31 31.08 -13.23
N MET A 254 0.01 30.92 -14.51
CA MET A 254 -0.47 29.79 -15.33
C MET A 254 0.49 28.59 -15.23
N PRO A 255 0.09 27.48 -14.59
CA PRO A 255 0.92 26.28 -14.49
C PRO A 255 0.82 25.43 -15.76
N GLY A 256 1.81 24.56 -15.96
CA GLY A 256 1.80 23.50 -16.99
C GLY A 256 2.66 23.77 -18.23
N GLY A 257 2.95 22.68 -18.96
CA GLY A 257 3.55 22.71 -20.29
C GLY A 257 2.48 22.59 -21.37
N HIS A 258 2.78 23.07 -22.59
CA HIS A 258 1.87 23.03 -23.73
C HIS A 258 2.64 22.84 -25.04
N PHE A 259 1.92 22.47 -26.11
CA PHE A 259 2.45 22.35 -27.47
C PHE A 259 1.68 23.29 -28.41
N ALA A 260 2.38 24.05 -29.24
CA ALA A 260 1.79 24.92 -30.26
C ALA A 260 2.72 25.03 -31.48
N ILE A 261 2.18 25.42 -32.63
CA ILE A 261 2.97 25.61 -33.85
C ILE A 261 3.57 27.02 -33.86
N ILE A 262 4.85 27.13 -34.18
CA ILE A 262 5.49 28.41 -34.48
C ILE A 262 5.09 28.76 -35.91
N ALA A 263 4.15 29.69 -36.06
CA ALA A 263 3.64 30.06 -37.38
C ALA A 263 4.57 31.04 -38.10
N LYS A 264 5.20 31.95 -37.34
CA LYS A 264 6.11 32.97 -37.86
C LYS A 264 6.94 33.59 -36.73
N CYS A 265 8.16 33.98 -37.04
CA CYS A 265 8.95 34.87 -36.21
C CYS A 265 9.43 36.05 -37.05
N ASN A 266 9.21 37.27 -36.58
CA ASN A 266 9.78 38.47 -37.17
C ASN A 266 11.21 38.64 -36.59
N PRO A 267 12.26 38.50 -37.40
CA PRO A 267 13.65 38.52 -36.93
C PRO A 267 14.12 39.90 -36.47
N SER A 268 13.42 40.95 -36.88
CA SER A 268 13.77 42.33 -36.56
C SER A 268 13.23 42.72 -35.17
N THR A 269 11.95 42.42 -34.89
CA THR A 269 11.32 42.78 -33.60
C THR A 269 11.40 41.67 -32.55
N GLY A 270 11.74 40.45 -32.96
CA GLY A 270 11.71 39.26 -32.10
C GLY A 270 10.29 38.78 -31.75
N LEU A 271 9.26 39.26 -32.44
CA LEU A 271 7.88 38.81 -32.24
C LEU A 271 7.61 37.47 -32.90
N VAL A 272 7.06 36.55 -32.12
CA VAL A 272 6.69 35.21 -32.57
C VAL A 272 5.18 35.07 -32.56
N HIS A 273 4.63 34.68 -33.71
CA HIS A 273 3.23 34.28 -33.86
C HIS A 273 3.11 32.77 -33.63
N MET A 274 2.27 32.41 -32.67
CA MET A 274 2.00 31.04 -32.26
C MET A 274 0.60 30.67 -32.70
N MET A 275 0.45 29.51 -33.35
CA MET A 275 -0.85 28.91 -33.61
C MET A 275 -1.14 27.85 -32.55
N ASP A 276 -2.17 28.11 -31.76
CA ASP A 276 -2.53 27.25 -30.65
C ASP A 276 -3.47 26.13 -31.09
N VAL A 277 -3.22 24.93 -30.56
CA VAL A 277 -4.08 23.77 -30.75
C VAL A 277 -5.33 23.82 -29.87
N HIS A 278 -5.36 24.68 -28.83
CA HIS A 278 -6.49 24.90 -27.94
C HIS A 278 -7.11 26.31 -28.12
N PRO A 279 -7.75 26.59 -29.28
CA PRO A 279 -8.19 27.94 -29.63
C PRO A 279 -9.20 28.54 -28.64
N GLU A 280 -10.03 27.71 -27.97
CA GLU A 280 -11.00 28.19 -26.98
C GLU A 280 -10.35 28.73 -25.69
N LYS A 281 -9.18 28.21 -25.32
CA LYS A 281 -8.51 28.54 -24.05
C LYS A 281 -7.48 29.64 -24.20
N TYR A 282 -6.70 29.59 -25.28
CA TYR A 282 -5.57 30.49 -25.50
C TYR A 282 -5.73 31.41 -26.72
N GLY A 283 -6.78 31.22 -27.52
CA GLY A 283 -6.95 31.88 -28.81
C GLY A 283 -6.28 31.09 -29.94
N LYS A 284 -6.87 31.11 -31.15
CA LYS A 284 -6.36 30.37 -32.31
C LYS A 284 -4.95 30.83 -32.72
N LEU A 285 -4.72 32.13 -32.70
CA LEU A 285 -3.41 32.74 -32.90
C LEU A 285 -3.15 33.70 -31.74
N TRP A 286 -1.91 33.69 -31.25
CA TRP A 286 -1.44 34.63 -30.24
C TRP A 286 0.02 34.98 -30.50
N VAL A 287 0.51 36.03 -29.84
CA VAL A 287 1.88 36.53 -30.03
C VAL A 287 2.67 36.52 -28.72
N THR A 288 3.97 36.32 -28.84
CA THR A 288 4.93 36.45 -27.74
C THR A 288 6.28 36.94 -28.25
N THR A 289 7.22 37.19 -27.36
CA THR A 289 8.60 37.51 -27.75
C THR A 289 9.45 36.25 -27.78
N ILE A 290 10.48 36.27 -28.62
CA ILE A 290 11.44 35.18 -28.75
C ILE A 290 12.12 34.86 -27.41
N ASP A 291 12.39 35.87 -26.57
CA ASP A 291 12.96 35.69 -25.24
C ASP A 291 12.04 34.90 -24.31
N ARG A 292 10.74 35.23 -24.31
CA ARG A 292 9.73 34.55 -23.49
C ARG A 292 9.51 33.13 -23.98
N LEU A 293 9.48 32.93 -25.29
CA LEU A 293 9.36 31.60 -25.87
C LEU A 293 10.57 30.74 -25.50
N TRP A 294 11.79 31.25 -25.70
CA TRP A 294 13.01 30.55 -25.32
C TRP A 294 13.02 30.22 -23.82
N ALA A 295 12.71 31.19 -22.94
CA ALA A 295 12.64 30.95 -21.50
C ALA A 295 11.58 29.91 -21.11
N GLY A 296 10.45 29.88 -21.82
CA GLY A 296 9.41 28.86 -21.64
C GLY A 296 9.86 27.47 -22.12
N MET A 297 10.71 27.39 -23.13
CA MET A 297 11.24 26.13 -23.66
C MET A 297 12.46 25.63 -22.87
N SER A 298 13.30 26.52 -22.34
CA SER A 298 14.45 26.16 -21.52
C SER A 298 14.04 25.71 -20.11
N ASP A 299 12.83 26.07 -19.67
CA ASP A 299 12.23 25.51 -18.46
C ASP A 299 12.14 23.97 -18.55
N ARG A 300 12.29 23.33 -17.39
CA ARG A 300 12.35 21.87 -17.28
C ARG A 300 10.96 21.27 -17.16
N ASP A 301 10.71 20.26 -17.96
CA ASP A 301 9.51 19.47 -17.85
C ASP A 301 9.53 18.65 -16.55
N GLY A 302 8.44 18.70 -15.78
CA GLY A 302 8.34 18.02 -14.48
C GLY A 302 8.29 16.49 -14.59
N THR A 303 7.98 15.95 -15.77
CA THR A 303 7.96 14.52 -16.05
C THR A 303 9.32 14.06 -16.56
N SER A 304 9.91 14.80 -17.51
CA SER A 304 11.17 14.43 -18.16
C SER A 304 12.42 14.87 -17.38
N MET A 305 12.30 15.89 -16.52
CA MET A 305 13.39 16.55 -15.79
C MET A 305 14.46 17.19 -16.69
N ARG A 306 14.16 17.30 -17.98
CA ARG A 306 14.96 17.95 -19.03
C ARG A 306 14.26 19.20 -19.53
N SER A 307 15.00 20.10 -20.19
CA SER A 307 14.41 21.22 -20.93
C SER A 307 13.34 20.72 -21.92
N ARG A 308 12.43 21.62 -22.30
CA ARG A 308 11.52 21.41 -23.42
C ARG A 308 12.22 21.83 -24.71
N GLY A 309 11.48 22.19 -25.76
CA GLY A 309 12.08 22.58 -27.03
C GLY A 309 11.17 22.44 -28.22
N ILE A 310 11.70 22.02 -29.37
CA ILE A 310 11.01 22.05 -30.66
C ILE A 310 11.03 20.67 -31.33
N LEU A 311 9.91 20.30 -31.96
CA LEU A 311 9.85 19.27 -32.99
C LEU A 311 9.71 19.92 -34.37
N ARG A 312 10.49 19.46 -35.32
CA ARG A 312 10.45 19.92 -36.71
C ARG A 312 9.93 18.80 -37.58
N PHE A 313 8.82 19.04 -38.28
CA PHE A 313 8.20 18.13 -39.24
C PHE A 313 8.47 18.67 -40.65
N SER A 314 9.17 17.91 -41.48
CA SER A 314 9.54 18.38 -42.82
C SER A 314 9.25 17.35 -43.91
N ALA A 315 8.90 17.82 -45.10
CA ALA A 315 8.80 16.97 -46.29
C ALA A 315 10.19 16.68 -46.86
N LEU A 316 10.54 15.39 -46.97
CA LEU A 316 11.88 14.90 -47.34
C LEU A 316 12.30 15.23 -48.79
N ASP A 317 11.35 15.52 -49.67
CA ASP A 317 11.63 15.95 -51.04
C ASP A 317 12.11 17.41 -51.09
N ALA A 318 11.59 18.26 -50.20
CA ALA A 318 11.98 19.66 -50.07
C ALA A 318 13.17 19.87 -49.11
N VAL A 319 13.13 19.23 -47.94
CA VAL A 319 14.08 19.47 -46.83
C VAL A 319 14.78 18.17 -46.45
N LYS A 320 16.11 18.16 -46.56
CA LYS A 320 16.96 16.97 -46.25
C LYS A 320 18.01 17.24 -45.19
N THR A 321 18.07 18.46 -44.68
CA THR A 321 19.12 18.92 -43.78
C THR A 321 18.58 19.11 -42.37
N THR A 322 19.38 18.80 -41.37
CA THR A 322 19.17 19.29 -39.99
C THR A 322 19.37 20.80 -39.93
N LEU A 323 18.74 21.44 -38.93
CA LEU A 323 19.06 22.84 -38.60
C LEU A 323 20.52 22.94 -38.18
N GLN A 324 21.32 23.69 -38.93
CA GLN A 324 22.74 23.88 -38.66
C GLN A 324 22.96 24.80 -37.47
N THR A 325 21.98 25.64 -37.15
CA THR A 325 22.04 26.58 -36.03
C THR A 325 21.95 25.87 -34.67
N LEU A 326 21.20 24.77 -34.59
CA LEU A 326 21.02 23.98 -33.36
C LEU A 326 21.81 22.67 -33.42
N GLN A 327 23.11 22.76 -33.67
CA GLN A 327 23.97 21.57 -33.68
C GLN A 327 24.08 20.95 -32.28
N GLN A 328 23.87 19.64 -32.21
CA GLN A 328 24.07 18.84 -31.02
C GLN A 328 25.01 17.69 -31.35
N ASP A 329 25.96 17.40 -30.46
CA ASP A 329 26.85 16.25 -30.61
C ASP A 329 26.07 14.93 -30.48
N CYS A 330 25.01 14.94 -29.65
CA CYS A 330 24.12 13.81 -29.46
C CYS A 330 22.79 14.06 -30.15
N ASN A 331 22.43 13.23 -31.13
CA ASN A 331 21.29 13.46 -32.01
C ASN A 331 20.24 12.36 -31.90
N TYR A 332 18.99 12.77 -32.00
CA TYR A 332 17.83 11.90 -31.92
C TYR A 332 17.64 11.24 -33.29
N VAL A 333 17.28 9.96 -33.31
CA VAL A 333 17.10 9.21 -34.57
C VAL A 333 15.76 8.50 -34.58
N ASP A 334 15.24 8.22 -35.78
CA ASP A 334 13.98 7.49 -35.95
C ASP A 334 14.12 6.09 -35.32
N SER A 335 13.51 5.94 -34.15
CA SER A 335 13.51 4.71 -33.35
C SER A 335 12.98 3.51 -34.11
N THR A 336 12.08 3.75 -35.05
CA THR A 336 11.41 2.69 -35.80
C THR A 336 12.31 2.09 -36.88
N GLU A 337 13.41 2.75 -37.25
CA GLU A 337 14.46 2.18 -38.11
C GLU A 337 15.18 1.01 -37.42
N TYR A 338 15.33 1.08 -36.10
CA TYR A 338 16.13 0.14 -35.33
C TYR A 338 15.30 -0.92 -34.60
N LEU A 339 14.13 -0.54 -34.09
CA LEU A 339 13.34 -1.36 -33.15
C LEU A 339 12.14 -2.07 -33.81
N ALA A 340 11.56 -1.51 -34.88
CA ALA A 340 10.37 -2.04 -35.53
C ALA A 340 10.70 -3.08 -36.64
N LYS A 341 11.51 -4.09 -36.34
CA LYS A 341 11.99 -5.09 -37.33
C LYS A 341 10.86 -5.95 -37.95
N ASP A 342 9.69 -6.09 -37.30
CA ASP A 342 8.54 -6.86 -37.79
C ASP A 342 7.21 -6.11 -37.51
N PRO A 343 6.32 -5.87 -38.50
CA PRO A 343 4.99 -5.29 -38.30
C PRO A 343 4.10 -6.03 -37.27
N LYS A 344 4.37 -7.31 -36.99
CA LYS A 344 3.70 -8.09 -35.93
C LYS A 344 4.27 -7.82 -34.54
N LYS A 345 5.52 -7.39 -34.43
CA LYS A 345 6.14 -6.93 -33.18
C LYS A 345 5.68 -5.49 -32.93
N ARG A 346 4.55 -5.33 -32.26
CA ARG A 346 4.10 -4.00 -31.82
C ARG A 346 4.99 -3.52 -30.69
N ARG A 347 5.58 -2.35 -30.88
CA ARG A 347 6.26 -1.61 -29.82
C ARG A 347 5.21 -1.10 -28.84
N ASN A 348 5.49 -1.23 -27.54
CA ASN A 348 4.74 -0.47 -26.54
C ASN A 348 5.43 0.89 -26.38
N LEU A 349 4.85 1.91 -27.00
CA LEU A 349 5.36 3.29 -27.03
C LEU A 349 5.47 3.95 -25.64
N PHE A 350 4.75 3.44 -24.64
CA PHE A 350 4.71 4.00 -23.29
C PHE A 350 5.06 2.99 -22.21
N ARG A 351 6.21 2.33 -22.39
CA ARG A 351 6.92 1.65 -21.29
C ARG A 351 7.55 2.72 -20.39
N ARG A 352 6.71 3.35 -19.55
CA ARG A 352 7.17 4.39 -18.61
C ARG A 352 7.83 3.73 -17.41
N ALA A 353 9.13 3.53 -17.54
CA ALA A 353 9.98 3.66 -16.38
C ALA A 353 10.08 5.16 -16.04
N SER A 354 9.78 5.57 -14.81
CA SER A 354 10.31 6.85 -14.31
C SER A 354 11.84 6.87 -14.52
N PRO A 355 12.54 8.02 -14.52
CA PRO A 355 14.01 7.99 -14.61
C PRO A 355 14.66 7.00 -13.62
N ASN A 356 14.01 6.79 -12.47
CA ASN A 356 14.46 5.85 -11.44
C ASN A 356 14.14 4.37 -11.73
N MET A 357 13.22 4.06 -12.64
CA MET A 357 12.93 2.70 -13.10
C MET A 357 13.57 2.37 -14.45
N ASN A 358 14.35 3.31 -15.02
CA ASN A 358 14.86 3.22 -16.38
C ASN A 358 15.63 1.90 -16.63
N SER A 359 16.35 1.40 -15.63
CA SER A 359 17.01 0.09 -15.63
C SER A 359 16.09 -1.07 -16.05
N MET A 360 14.91 -1.16 -15.43
CA MET A 360 13.92 -2.21 -15.67
C MET A 360 13.27 -2.06 -17.04
N GLY A 361 12.93 -0.83 -17.44
CA GLY A 361 12.37 -0.55 -18.76
C GLY A 361 13.33 -0.97 -19.87
N VAL A 362 14.62 -0.62 -19.73
CA VAL A 362 15.66 -0.94 -20.73
C VAL A 362 15.91 -2.45 -20.79
N LEU A 363 15.85 -3.16 -19.67
CA LEU A 363 15.93 -4.62 -19.63
C LEU A 363 14.73 -5.28 -20.33
N ALA A 364 13.51 -4.82 -20.02
CA ALA A 364 12.29 -5.31 -20.66
C ALA A 364 12.32 -5.07 -22.18
N GLU A 365 12.81 -3.92 -22.61
CA GLU A 365 12.94 -3.62 -24.03
C GLU A 365 13.96 -4.53 -24.73
N SER A 366 15.12 -4.75 -24.11
CA SER A 366 16.13 -5.68 -24.62
C SER A 366 15.57 -7.08 -24.88
N LEU A 367 14.82 -7.62 -23.90
CA LEU A 367 14.21 -8.94 -23.95
C LEU A 367 13.06 -9.00 -24.98
N ASN A 368 12.29 -7.93 -25.11
CA ASN A 368 11.20 -7.83 -26.09
C ASN A 368 11.72 -7.85 -27.53
N ILE A 369 12.73 -7.03 -27.83
CA ILE A 369 13.32 -6.97 -29.18
C ILE A 369 13.80 -8.37 -29.61
N LEU A 370 14.46 -9.10 -28.71
CA LEU A 370 15.04 -10.42 -28.95
C LEU A 370 14.04 -11.59 -28.88
N GLY A 371 12.74 -11.35 -28.69
CA GLY A 371 11.70 -12.36 -28.95
C GLY A 371 10.68 -12.58 -27.84
N ASN A 372 10.88 -12.04 -26.63
CA ASN A 372 9.89 -12.13 -25.56
C ASN A 372 8.89 -10.97 -25.61
N GLN A 373 7.92 -11.06 -26.53
CA GLN A 373 6.96 -9.98 -26.80
C GLN A 373 6.07 -9.58 -25.62
N GLN A 374 6.02 -10.43 -24.59
CA GLN A 374 5.13 -10.25 -23.46
C GLN A 374 5.82 -9.60 -22.26
N VAL A 375 7.14 -9.44 -22.24
CA VAL A 375 7.87 -8.89 -21.08
C VAL A 375 7.67 -7.38 -20.96
N ASP A 376 7.40 -6.91 -19.75
CA ASP A 376 7.31 -5.51 -19.33
C ASP A 376 7.93 -5.35 -17.92
N GLU A 377 8.01 -4.11 -17.44
CA GLU A 377 8.57 -3.78 -16.13
C GLU A 377 7.85 -4.51 -14.99
N ASP A 378 6.52 -4.60 -15.06
CA ASP A 378 5.71 -5.28 -14.04
C ASP A 378 6.02 -6.77 -13.99
N LYS A 379 6.13 -7.45 -15.13
CA LYS A 379 6.54 -8.86 -15.18
C LYS A 379 7.95 -9.07 -14.70
N LEU A 380 8.87 -8.16 -15.00
CA LEU A 380 10.20 -8.22 -14.44
C LEU A 380 10.18 -8.04 -12.91
N LEU A 381 9.41 -7.10 -12.37
CA LEU A 381 9.26 -6.89 -10.93
C LEU A 381 8.68 -8.14 -10.25
N ILE A 382 7.61 -8.72 -10.81
CA ILE A 382 6.96 -9.94 -10.32
C ILE A 382 7.93 -11.13 -10.35
N ALA A 383 8.53 -11.41 -11.50
CA ALA A 383 9.40 -12.58 -11.67
C ALA A 383 10.69 -12.47 -10.86
N THR A 384 11.24 -11.27 -10.70
CA THR A 384 12.46 -11.06 -9.91
C THR A 384 12.20 -10.87 -8.43
N GLN A 385 10.92 -10.79 -8.02
CA GLN A 385 10.46 -10.42 -6.68
C GLN A 385 11.07 -9.10 -6.19
N THR A 386 11.32 -8.17 -7.12
CA THR A 386 11.90 -6.87 -6.80
C THR A 386 10.78 -5.91 -6.39
N ASN A 387 10.87 -5.32 -5.20
CA ASN A 387 9.90 -4.32 -4.75
C ASN A 387 9.98 -3.06 -5.63
N LEU A 388 8.84 -2.52 -6.05
CA LEU A 388 8.74 -1.27 -6.80
C LEU A 388 9.47 -0.10 -6.14
N THR A 389 9.38 0.04 -4.81
CA THR A 389 10.10 1.09 -4.06
C THR A 389 11.61 0.87 -4.10
N ASP A 390 12.08 -0.38 -4.01
CA ASP A 390 13.51 -0.69 -4.13
C ASP A 390 14.00 -0.42 -5.55
N ALA A 391 13.23 -0.81 -6.57
CA ALA A 391 13.52 -0.48 -7.97
C ALA A 391 13.58 1.04 -8.21
N LEU A 392 12.68 1.82 -7.59
CA LEU A 392 12.63 3.29 -7.68
C LEU A 392 13.71 4.02 -6.86
N SER A 393 14.39 3.33 -5.95
CA SER A 393 15.30 3.95 -4.97
C SER A 393 16.74 3.44 -5.05
N ARG A 394 17.03 2.46 -5.90
CA ARG A 394 18.33 1.81 -5.99
C ARG A 394 19.03 2.14 -7.31
N VAL A 395 20.28 2.54 -7.20
CA VAL A 395 21.20 2.59 -8.33
C VAL A 395 21.69 1.16 -8.60
N SER A 396 21.41 0.61 -9.79
CA SER A 396 21.65 -0.80 -10.08
C SER A 396 22.98 -0.97 -10.82
N THR A 397 23.87 -1.83 -10.35
CA THR A 397 25.11 -2.13 -11.10
C THR A 397 24.86 -3.09 -12.26
N ALA A 398 25.77 -3.16 -13.24
CA ALA A 398 25.67 -4.14 -14.34
C ALA A 398 25.61 -5.61 -13.85
N LYS A 399 26.24 -5.90 -12.72
CA LYS A 399 26.20 -7.23 -12.10
C LYS A 399 24.84 -7.54 -11.47
N GLU A 400 24.21 -6.54 -10.85
CA GLU A 400 22.87 -6.66 -10.29
C GLU A 400 21.82 -6.78 -11.39
N MET A 401 21.93 -5.97 -12.46
CA MET A 401 21.08 -6.09 -13.64
C MET A 401 21.20 -7.46 -14.31
N HIS A 402 22.42 -8.00 -14.40
CA HIS A 402 22.63 -9.36 -14.87
C HIS A 402 21.92 -10.40 -13.99
N ALA A 403 22.00 -10.27 -12.66
CA ALA A 403 21.31 -11.17 -11.74
C ALA A 403 19.79 -11.10 -11.88
N LEU A 404 19.22 -9.91 -12.07
CA LEU A 404 17.79 -9.71 -12.35
C LEU A 404 17.38 -10.38 -13.66
N ALA A 405 18.13 -10.14 -14.74
CA ALA A 405 17.89 -10.78 -16.04
C ALA A 405 17.96 -12.31 -15.96
N GLN A 406 18.94 -12.87 -15.25
CA GLN A 406 19.09 -14.32 -15.04
C GLN A 406 17.92 -14.92 -14.25
N ARG A 407 17.44 -14.22 -13.21
CA ARG A 407 16.26 -14.65 -12.44
C ARG A 407 14.99 -14.67 -13.31
N TYR A 408 14.83 -13.70 -14.19
CA TYR A 408 13.69 -13.67 -15.12
C TYR A 408 13.78 -14.78 -16.17
N LEU A 409 14.94 -14.90 -16.83
CA LEU A 409 15.17 -15.89 -17.89
C LEU A 409 15.07 -17.33 -17.38
N SER A 410 15.49 -17.59 -16.14
CA SER A 410 15.35 -18.94 -15.53
C SER A 410 13.90 -19.36 -15.29
N GLN A 411 12.97 -18.41 -15.22
CA GLN A 411 11.53 -18.66 -15.05
C GLN A 411 10.75 -18.65 -16.36
N THR A 412 11.38 -18.25 -17.47
CA THR A 412 10.73 -18.12 -18.78
C THR A 412 11.33 -19.12 -19.78
N PRO A 413 11.04 -20.43 -19.65
CA PRO A 413 11.75 -21.50 -20.35
C PRO A 413 11.57 -21.50 -21.87
N ASP A 414 10.55 -20.81 -22.40
CA ASP A 414 10.25 -20.70 -23.83
C ASP A 414 11.06 -19.61 -24.55
N VAL A 415 11.91 -18.88 -23.82
CA VAL A 415 12.68 -17.74 -24.36
C VAL A 415 14.13 -18.17 -24.52
N HIS A 416 14.59 -18.30 -25.77
CA HIS A 416 15.94 -18.73 -26.14
C HIS A 416 17.00 -17.63 -25.93
N LEU A 417 16.96 -16.92 -24.81
CA LEU A 417 17.84 -15.79 -24.51
C LEU A 417 18.76 -16.09 -23.34
N GLY A 418 19.99 -15.62 -23.46
CA GLY A 418 21.00 -15.60 -22.41
C GLY A 418 21.29 -14.20 -21.91
N SER A 419 21.84 -14.15 -20.70
CA SER A 419 22.34 -12.92 -20.08
C SER A 419 23.76 -13.16 -19.61
N THR A 420 24.71 -12.30 -20.01
CA THR A 420 26.13 -12.41 -19.66
C THR A 420 26.64 -11.09 -19.11
N PHE A 421 27.20 -11.10 -17.90
CA PHE A 421 27.93 -9.96 -17.36
C PHE A 421 29.34 -9.90 -17.94
N ARG A 422 29.80 -8.69 -18.34
CA ARG A 422 31.18 -8.45 -18.79
C ARG A 422 31.74 -7.23 -18.08
N SER A 423 32.96 -7.35 -17.55
CA SER A 423 33.71 -6.23 -17.00
C SER A 423 35.16 -6.23 -17.47
N TYR A 424 35.73 -5.03 -17.55
CA TYR A 424 37.12 -4.84 -17.93
C TYR A 424 38.09 -5.57 -16.96
N ALA A 425 37.78 -5.65 -15.66
CA ALA A 425 38.58 -6.33 -14.66
C ALA A 425 38.58 -7.87 -14.80
N GLU A 426 37.52 -8.46 -15.34
CA GLU A 426 37.39 -9.91 -15.53
C GLU A 426 37.94 -10.41 -16.89
N ARG A 427 38.50 -9.51 -17.70
CA ARG A 427 39.08 -9.86 -19.00
C ARG A 427 40.29 -10.81 -18.85
N PRO A 428 40.61 -11.61 -19.89
CA PRO A 428 41.78 -12.47 -19.87
C PRO A 428 43.06 -11.67 -19.56
N LYS A 429 43.89 -12.14 -18.62
CA LYS A 429 45.14 -11.46 -18.18
C LYS A 429 46.18 -11.20 -19.29
N LYS A 430 45.96 -11.71 -20.50
CA LYS A 430 46.80 -11.49 -21.69
C LYS A 430 46.34 -10.29 -22.54
N ASP A 431 45.30 -9.58 -22.14
CA ASP A 431 44.70 -8.47 -22.88
C ASP A 431 45.22 -7.11 -22.35
N ASP A 432 46.26 -6.56 -22.98
CA ASP A 432 46.96 -5.31 -22.61
C ASP A 432 46.23 -4.01 -23.04
N LYS A 433 44.96 -4.10 -23.45
CA LYS A 433 44.18 -2.96 -23.95
C LYS A 433 43.81 -1.97 -22.86
N SER A 434 43.64 -0.69 -23.25
CA SER A 434 43.05 0.32 -22.37
C SER A 434 41.54 0.06 -22.13
N PRO A 435 40.93 0.60 -21.06
CA PRO A 435 39.49 0.46 -20.83
C PRO A 435 38.63 1.00 -21.98
N GLU A 436 39.09 2.07 -22.63
CA GLU A 436 38.39 2.67 -23.78
C GLU A 436 38.50 1.79 -25.03
N ASP A 437 39.69 1.23 -25.30
CA ASP A 437 39.88 0.30 -26.42
C ASP A 437 39.08 -0.99 -26.20
N TRP A 438 39.01 -1.49 -24.96
CA TRP A 438 38.17 -2.63 -24.60
C TRP A 438 36.69 -2.34 -24.84
N PHE A 439 36.21 -1.14 -24.46
CA PHE A 439 34.83 -0.73 -24.71
C PHE A 439 34.53 -0.64 -26.21
N ARG A 440 35.46 -0.08 -27.01
CA ARG A 440 35.37 -0.06 -28.48
C ARG A 440 35.24 -1.49 -29.05
N ASP A 441 36.03 -2.44 -28.56
CA ASP A 441 35.95 -3.83 -29.01
C ASP A 441 34.60 -4.49 -28.66
N GLN A 442 34.02 -4.16 -27.51
CA GLN A 442 32.67 -4.64 -27.19
C GLN A 442 31.66 -4.08 -28.20
N LEU A 443 31.71 -2.79 -28.53
CA LEU A 443 30.83 -2.17 -29.54
C LEU A 443 31.01 -2.78 -30.94
N HIS A 444 32.24 -3.13 -31.34
CA HIS A 444 32.47 -3.85 -32.60
C HIS A 444 31.76 -5.20 -32.65
N SER A 445 31.57 -5.85 -31.49
CA SER A 445 30.86 -7.13 -31.43
C SER A 445 29.37 -7.03 -31.80
N LEU A 446 28.77 -5.83 -31.79
CA LEU A 446 27.40 -5.59 -32.27
C LEU A 446 27.25 -5.86 -33.77
N LYS A 447 28.30 -5.60 -34.58
CA LYS A 447 28.27 -5.88 -36.03
C LYS A 447 28.41 -7.36 -36.37
N ALA A 448 28.93 -8.16 -35.44
CA ALA A 448 29.24 -9.57 -35.65
C ALA A 448 28.06 -10.50 -35.32
N HIS A 449 27.09 -10.02 -34.56
CA HIS A 449 25.93 -10.78 -34.08
C HIS A 449 24.68 -9.89 -34.12
N ASP A 450 23.82 -10.10 -35.13
CA ASP A 450 22.61 -9.30 -35.34
C ASP A 450 21.55 -9.43 -34.21
N ASP A 451 21.72 -10.44 -33.33
CA ASP A 451 20.83 -10.82 -32.23
C ASP A 451 21.46 -10.60 -30.83
N ARG A 452 22.31 -9.58 -30.69
CA ARG A 452 22.95 -9.21 -29.42
C ARG A 452 22.72 -7.73 -29.09
N HIS A 453 22.37 -7.44 -27.83
CA HIS A 453 22.36 -6.08 -27.29
C HIS A 453 23.34 -5.91 -26.14
N LEU A 454 24.01 -4.76 -26.09
CA LEU A 454 24.91 -4.38 -25.01
C LEU A 454 24.22 -3.35 -24.12
N MET A 455 23.94 -3.70 -22.87
CA MET A 455 23.36 -2.82 -21.86
C MET A 455 24.46 -2.17 -21.04
N ILE A 456 24.50 -0.84 -21.07
CA ILE A 456 25.46 -0.03 -20.33
C ILE A 456 24.75 0.89 -19.35
N ASN A 457 25.50 1.32 -18.35
CA ASN A 457 25.05 2.27 -17.35
C ASN A 457 25.87 3.56 -17.46
N ILE A 458 25.19 4.68 -17.72
CA ILE A 458 25.79 5.98 -17.96
C ILE A 458 25.25 7.03 -17.01
N ASP A 459 26.05 8.06 -16.80
CA ASP A 459 25.63 9.38 -16.35
C ASP A 459 25.39 10.26 -17.58
N PHE A 460 24.12 10.53 -17.88
CA PHE A 460 23.73 11.27 -19.07
C PHE A 460 24.27 12.71 -19.08
N ASN A 461 24.37 13.36 -17.92
CA ASN A 461 24.97 14.69 -17.81
C ASN A 461 26.45 14.67 -18.17
N ARG A 462 27.18 13.60 -17.80
CA ARG A 462 28.60 13.44 -18.20
C ARG A 462 28.78 13.11 -19.68
N VAL A 463 27.83 12.40 -20.29
CA VAL A 463 27.85 12.16 -21.75
C VAL A 463 27.78 13.48 -22.51
N LEU A 464 26.88 14.37 -22.09
CA LEU A 464 26.71 15.69 -22.70
C LEU A 464 27.81 16.68 -22.27
N GLY A 465 28.42 16.47 -21.11
CA GLY A 465 29.48 17.32 -20.56
C GLY A 465 28.97 18.53 -19.77
N PHE A 466 27.66 18.60 -19.51
CA PHE A 466 26.99 19.66 -18.74
C PHE A 466 25.70 19.14 -18.10
N GLU A 467 25.15 19.90 -17.16
CA GLU A 467 24.00 19.48 -16.34
C GLU A 467 22.65 19.68 -17.09
N VAL A 468 22.18 18.62 -17.74
CA VAL A 468 20.93 18.62 -18.51
C VAL A 468 19.75 18.12 -17.69
N ILE A 469 19.93 17.07 -16.91
CA ILE A 469 18.89 16.48 -16.07
C ILE A 469 19.01 17.01 -14.64
N ARG A 470 17.97 17.74 -14.20
CA ARG A 470 17.79 18.30 -12.84
C ARG A 470 16.30 18.26 -12.49
N PRO A 471 15.94 18.01 -11.22
CA PRO A 471 14.61 18.33 -10.74
C PRO A 471 14.31 19.85 -10.89
N PRO A 472 13.05 20.24 -11.17
CA PRO A 472 12.60 21.62 -11.03
C PRO A 472 12.75 22.07 -9.57
N ALA A 473 12.98 23.37 -9.36
CA ALA A 473 13.26 23.96 -8.04
C ALA A 473 12.17 23.71 -6.97
N ASN A 474 10.97 23.31 -7.37
CA ASN A 474 9.79 23.16 -6.50
C ASN A 474 9.42 21.70 -6.16
N VAL A 475 10.29 20.72 -6.42
CA VAL A 475 9.96 19.29 -6.23
C VAL A 475 10.72 18.71 -5.03
N PHE A 476 9.98 18.32 -3.99
CA PHE A 476 10.48 17.49 -2.89
C PHE A 476 10.77 16.06 -3.40
N ARG A 477 11.85 15.40 -2.95
CA ARG A 477 12.09 13.99 -3.28
C ARG A 477 12.63 13.13 -2.13
N GLU A 478 12.05 11.92 -2.06
CA GLU A 478 12.40 10.80 -1.17
C GLU A 478 13.13 9.64 -1.92
N THR A 479 13.56 9.83 -3.18
CA THR A 479 14.14 8.76 -4.04
C THR A 479 15.51 9.14 -4.64
N ALA A 480 16.22 8.14 -5.19
CA ALA A 480 17.60 8.23 -5.68
C ALA A 480 17.84 9.36 -6.72
N LEU A 481 19.10 9.77 -6.84
CA LEU A 481 19.56 10.81 -7.77
C LEU A 481 19.24 10.41 -9.22
N LEU A 482 18.66 11.36 -9.98
CA LEU A 482 18.23 11.25 -11.40
C LEU A 482 19.38 11.07 -12.41
N GLU A 483 20.56 10.69 -11.96
CA GLU A 483 21.77 10.77 -12.76
C GLU A 483 22.18 9.43 -13.38
N GLU A 484 21.40 8.35 -13.18
CA GLU A 484 21.71 7.02 -13.71
C GLU A 484 20.77 6.66 -14.87
N PHE A 485 21.36 6.42 -16.05
CA PHE A 485 20.67 6.04 -17.26
C PHE A 485 21.21 4.70 -17.74
N TRP A 486 20.37 3.69 -17.72
CA TRP A 486 20.59 2.46 -18.45
C TRP A 486 20.28 2.68 -19.93
N CYS A 487 21.14 2.16 -20.80
CA CYS A 487 20.97 2.26 -22.23
C CYS A 487 21.37 0.96 -22.93
N LEU A 488 20.67 0.61 -24.01
CA LEU A 488 21.07 -0.44 -24.96
C LEU A 488 21.91 0.19 -26.06
N CYS A 489 23.18 -0.16 -26.18
CA CYS A 489 23.93 0.06 -27.40
C CYS A 489 23.48 -0.97 -28.44
N ILE A 490 22.91 -0.50 -29.53
CA ILE A 490 22.30 -1.33 -30.58
C ILE A 490 23.03 -1.24 -31.92
N ALA A 491 23.77 -0.15 -32.16
CA ALA A 491 24.60 -0.02 -33.34
C ALA A 491 25.82 0.86 -33.05
N TYR A 492 26.90 0.62 -33.77
CA TYR A 492 28.11 1.44 -33.74
C TYR A 492 28.61 1.66 -35.16
N ASP A 493 28.62 2.91 -35.61
CA ASP A 493 29.24 3.30 -36.88
C ASP A 493 30.68 3.76 -36.64
N GLU A 494 31.61 3.02 -37.23
CA GLU A 494 33.05 3.24 -37.07
C GLU A 494 33.54 4.40 -37.93
N LYS A 495 32.85 4.72 -39.03
CA LYS A 495 33.24 5.82 -39.92
C LYS A 495 32.96 7.17 -39.28
N THR A 496 31.86 7.27 -38.54
CA THR A 496 31.41 8.48 -37.85
C THR A 496 31.76 8.48 -36.37
N ASP A 497 32.26 7.35 -35.82
CA ASP A 497 32.49 7.08 -34.39
C ASP A 497 31.24 7.32 -33.51
N LEU A 498 30.04 7.07 -34.07
CA LEU A 498 28.75 7.26 -33.40
C LEU A 498 28.19 5.93 -32.88
N VAL A 499 27.76 5.92 -31.62
CA VAL A 499 27.05 4.82 -30.99
C VAL A 499 25.57 5.15 -30.95
N THR A 500 24.74 4.26 -31.48
CA THR A 500 23.27 4.34 -31.37
C THR A 500 22.84 3.62 -30.10
N VAL A 501 22.16 4.35 -29.24
CA VAL A 501 21.70 3.89 -27.93
C VAL A 501 20.19 4.04 -27.78
N VAL A 502 19.59 3.15 -27.00
CA VAL A 502 18.17 3.15 -26.67
C VAL A 502 18.02 3.26 -25.17
N ASP A 503 17.13 4.12 -24.69
CA ASP A 503 16.76 4.18 -23.28
C ASP A 503 15.25 4.39 -23.08
N MET A 504 14.74 4.00 -21.91
CA MET A 504 13.31 4.05 -21.58
C MET A 504 12.97 5.15 -20.56
N SER A 505 13.85 6.14 -20.35
CA SER A 505 13.59 7.23 -19.40
C SER A 505 12.65 8.27 -20.03
N PRO A 506 11.85 9.05 -19.29
CA PRO A 506 11.02 10.09 -19.89
C PRO A 506 11.82 11.29 -20.44
N ALA A 507 13.09 11.42 -20.04
CA ALA A 507 14.01 12.49 -20.45
C ALA A 507 14.40 12.41 -21.93
N THR A 508 14.44 11.19 -22.46
CA THR A 508 14.86 10.87 -23.82
C THR A 508 13.84 9.92 -24.44
N SER A 509 13.47 8.81 -23.79
CA SER A 509 12.37 7.89 -24.14
C SER A 509 12.46 7.31 -25.56
N GLN A 510 13.68 7.04 -26.00
CA GLN A 510 13.96 6.99 -27.44
C GLN A 510 15.26 6.29 -27.81
N VAL A 511 15.51 6.30 -29.12
CA VAL A 511 16.78 6.01 -29.73
C VAL A 511 17.53 7.30 -30.07
N TRP A 512 18.79 7.40 -29.65
CA TRP A 512 19.66 8.54 -29.95
C TRP A 512 21.09 8.07 -30.25
N GLN A 513 21.88 8.95 -30.87
CA GLN A 513 23.26 8.72 -31.25
C GLN A 513 24.19 9.67 -30.52
N ALA A 514 25.37 9.20 -30.15
CA ALA A 514 26.42 10.05 -29.58
C ALA A 514 27.82 9.55 -29.93
N PRO A 515 28.85 10.42 -29.92
CA PRO A 515 30.21 9.99 -30.12
C PRO A 515 30.60 8.94 -29.08
N ARG A 516 31.29 7.87 -29.51
CA ARG A 516 31.74 6.79 -28.61
C ARG A 516 32.51 7.32 -27.40
N GLY A 517 33.37 8.32 -27.60
CA GLY A 517 34.12 8.96 -26.51
C GLY A 517 33.23 9.70 -25.50
N HIS A 518 32.06 10.20 -25.89
CA HIS A 518 31.09 10.81 -24.98
C HIS A 518 30.42 9.73 -24.12
N ILE A 519 29.93 8.66 -24.77
CA ILE A 519 29.35 7.50 -24.06
C ILE A 519 30.35 6.89 -23.08
N PHE A 520 31.60 6.69 -23.51
CA PHE A 520 32.66 6.14 -22.66
C PHE A 520 32.90 7.01 -21.43
N ARG A 521 33.08 8.33 -21.59
CA ARG A 521 33.24 9.29 -20.47
C ARG A 521 32.06 9.30 -19.50
N GLY A 522 30.87 9.01 -20.00
CA GLY A 522 29.66 8.91 -19.21
C GLY A 522 29.49 7.61 -18.43
N LEU A 523 30.27 6.56 -18.71
CA LEU A 523 30.14 5.28 -17.98
C LEU A 523 30.32 5.49 -16.49
N ARG A 524 29.39 4.96 -15.69
CA ARG A 524 29.47 5.08 -14.22
C ARG A 524 30.70 4.42 -13.65
N ASP A 525 31.03 3.24 -14.15
CA ASP A 525 32.23 2.48 -13.77
C ASP A 525 33.41 2.77 -14.68
N LEU A 526 33.72 4.05 -14.98
CA LEU A 526 34.77 4.42 -15.96
C LEU A 526 36.13 3.73 -15.72
N GLY A 527 36.52 3.54 -14.46
CA GLY A 527 37.78 2.85 -14.11
C GLY A 527 37.75 1.34 -14.31
N ASN A 528 36.56 0.74 -14.31
CA ASN A 528 36.33 -0.67 -14.60
C ASN A 528 35.03 -0.84 -15.41
N PRO A 529 35.04 -0.45 -16.71
CA PRO A 529 33.84 -0.48 -17.54
C PRO A 529 33.15 -1.83 -17.48
N ALA A 530 31.85 -1.82 -17.21
CA ALA A 530 31.03 -3.01 -17.07
C ALA A 530 29.74 -2.88 -17.87
N MET A 531 29.24 -4.00 -18.36
CA MET A 531 28.02 -4.08 -19.15
C MET A 531 27.33 -5.43 -18.99
N LEU A 532 26.04 -5.44 -19.31
CA LEU A 532 25.25 -6.64 -19.45
C LEU A 532 25.05 -6.93 -20.94
N VAL A 533 25.21 -8.17 -21.36
CA VAL A 533 24.96 -8.62 -22.73
C VAL A 533 23.75 -9.54 -22.72
N ILE A 534 22.72 -9.20 -23.49
CA ILE A 534 21.62 -10.11 -23.80
C ILE A 534 21.82 -10.61 -25.22
N GLU A 535 21.78 -11.92 -25.41
CA GLU A 535 21.96 -12.54 -26.73
C GLU A 535 21.07 -13.76 -26.88
N GLU A 536 20.66 -14.05 -28.11
CA GLU A 536 20.03 -15.33 -28.42
C GLU A 536 21.05 -16.46 -28.23
N HIS A 537 20.64 -17.51 -27.52
CA HIS A 537 21.37 -18.77 -27.50
C HIS A 537 20.71 -19.71 -28.51
N GLU A 538 21.50 -20.55 -29.19
CA GLU A 538 20.94 -21.57 -30.09
C GLU A 538 19.81 -22.31 -29.38
N PRO A 539 18.66 -22.53 -30.04
CA PRO A 539 17.53 -23.19 -29.40
C PRO A 539 18.02 -24.55 -28.89
N PRO A 540 17.65 -24.98 -27.67
CA PRO A 540 17.65 -26.40 -27.44
C PRO A 540 16.62 -26.95 -28.42
N GLU A 541 17.12 -27.64 -29.45
CA GLU A 541 16.95 -29.07 -29.46
C GLU A 541 15.52 -29.53 -29.13
N ASP A 542 14.73 -29.98 -30.15
CA ASP A 542 13.34 -30.49 -30.04
C ASP A 542 12.91 -30.74 -28.57
N PRO A 543 12.05 -29.89 -27.98
CA PRO A 543 11.71 -29.97 -26.56
C PRO A 543 11.05 -31.30 -26.19
N THR A 544 10.67 -32.10 -27.19
CA THR A 544 10.11 -33.45 -27.02
C THR A 544 11.14 -34.57 -27.12
N ASP A 545 12.45 -34.30 -27.21
CA ASP A 545 13.54 -35.28 -27.20
C ASP A 545 14.08 -35.49 -25.78
N VAL A 546 13.35 -36.29 -24.99
CA VAL A 546 13.67 -36.55 -23.58
C VAL A 546 15.04 -37.21 -23.42
N GLU A 547 15.44 -38.09 -24.34
CA GLU A 547 16.70 -38.84 -24.26
C GLU A 547 17.90 -37.89 -24.37
N ARG A 548 17.87 -36.96 -25.31
CA ARG A 548 18.93 -35.95 -25.43
C ARG A 548 18.94 -34.98 -24.26
N ILE A 549 17.78 -34.49 -23.82
CA ILE A 549 17.68 -33.59 -22.64
C ILE A 549 18.36 -34.20 -21.42
N VAL A 550 18.09 -35.49 -21.17
CA VAL A 550 18.63 -36.27 -20.06
C VAL A 550 20.13 -36.54 -20.20
N ASN A 551 20.63 -36.72 -21.42
CA ASN A 551 22.05 -36.98 -21.69
C ASN A 551 22.92 -35.71 -21.70
N THR A 552 22.38 -34.57 -22.11
CA THR A 552 23.11 -33.30 -22.22
C THR A 552 23.23 -32.57 -20.87
N ASN A 553 22.27 -32.79 -19.96
CA ASN A 553 22.23 -32.12 -18.66
C ASN A 553 22.60 -33.09 -17.53
N PRO A 554 23.53 -32.71 -16.62
CA PRO A 554 23.97 -33.60 -15.55
C PRO A 554 22.87 -33.93 -14.51
N ILE A 555 21.94 -33.01 -14.27
CA ILE A 555 20.80 -33.18 -13.36
C ILE A 555 19.55 -32.63 -14.05
N VAL A 556 18.53 -33.46 -14.25
CA VAL A 556 17.26 -33.06 -14.86
C VAL A 556 16.10 -33.49 -13.99
N LEU A 557 15.17 -32.58 -13.75
CA LEU A 557 13.94 -32.86 -13.03
C LEU A 557 12.73 -32.46 -13.89
N PHE A 558 11.99 -33.47 -14.35
CA PHE A 558 10.67 -33.27 -14.94
C PHE A 558 9.62 -33.25 -13.83
N TYR A 559 8.86 -32.16 -13.69
CA TYR A 559 8.01 -31.88 -12.52
C TYR A 559 6.59 -31.45 -12.94
N ALA A 560 5.65 -31.40 -11.98
CA ALA A 560 4.35 -30.75 -12.15
C ALA A 560 4.12 -29.81 -10.96
N ASP A 561 3.66 -28.58 -11.17
CA ASP A 561 3.54 -27.55 -10.14
C ASP A 561 2.47 -27.90 -9.10
N GLU A 562 1.36 -28.50 -9.52
CA GLU A 562 0.31 -28.98 -8.60
C GLU A 562 0.67 -30.30 -7.90
N ASP A 563 1.77 -30.99 -8.25
CA ASP A 563 2.21 -32.20 -7.55
C ASP A 563 3.07 -31.84 -6.32
N PRO A 564 2.60 -32.11 -5.08
CA PRO A 564 3.30 -31.69 -3.88
C PRO A 564 4.71 -32.31 -3.76
N TRP A 565 4.94 -33.47 -4.38
CA TRP A 565 6.21 -34.16 -4.34
C TRP A 565 7.24 -33.56 -5.32
N SER A 566 6.81 -33.05 -6.46
CA SER A 566 7.60 -32.27 -7.41
C SER A 566 8.18 -31.00 -6.77
N TYR A 567 7.34 -30.24 -6.07
CA TYR A 567 7.76 -29.09 -5.26
C TYR A 567 8.79 -29.48 -4.18
N MET A 568 8.49 -30.56 -3.45
CA MET A 568 9.35 -31.03 -2.38
C MET A 568 10.72 -31.52 -2.87
N LEU A 569 10.78 -32.19 -4.01
CA LEU A 569 12.05 -32.64 -4.59
C LEU A 569 12.91 -31.47 -5.06
N ARG A 570 12.30 -30.40 -5.60
CA ARG A 570 12.99 -29.14 -5.91
C ARG A 570 13.60 -28.50 -4.65
N SER A 571 12.82 -28.45 -3.57
CA SER A 571 13.29 -27.93 -2.27
C SER A 571 14.45 -28.77 -1.71
N MET A 572 14.37 -30.10 -1.75
CA MET A 572 15.47 -30.98 -1.35
C MET A 572 16.76 -30.70 -2.11
N LEU A 573 16.70 -30.61 -3.44
CA LEU A 573 17.87 -30.37 -4.29
C LEU A 573 18.52 -29.01 -3.96
N ALA A 574 17.70 -27.97 -3.77
CA ALA A 574 18.18 -26.65 -3.35
C ALA A 574 18.86 -26.69 -1.96
N ASN A 575 18.26 -27.40 -1.00
CA ASN A 575 18.78 -27.51 0.37
C ASN A 575 20.14 -28.23 0.46
N ILE A 576 20.40 -29.18 -0.44
CA ILE A 576 21.73 -29.81 -0.57
C ILE A 576 22.68 -29.01 -1.48
N GLY A 577 22.36 -27.77 -1.81
CA GLY A 577 23.25 -26.84 -2.52
C GLY A 577 23.32 -27.04 -4.03
N ILE A 578 22.37 -27.75 -4.65
CA ILE A 578 22.31 -27.91 -6.10
C ILE A 578 21.60 -26.69 -6.70
N THR A 579 22.36 -25.86 -7.42
CA THR A 579 21.86 -24.63 -8.06
C THR A 579 21.75 -24.73 -9.59
N SER A 580 22.19 -25.85 -10.17
CA SER A 580 22.33 -26.03 -11.63
C SER A 580 21.43 -27.11 -12.22
N ALA A 581 20.38 -27.56 -11.51
CA ALA A 581 19.46 -28.56 -12.03
C ALA A 581 18.56 -28.00 -13.14
N ARG A 582 18.39 -28.75 -14.23
CA ARG A 582 17.45 -28.41 -15.31
C ARG A 582 16.04 -28.83 -14.89
N LEU A 583 15.15 -27.86 -14.71
CA LEU A 583 13.75 -28.09 -14.33
C LEU A 583 12.86 -28.01 -15.57
N ILE A 584 11.97 -28.99 -15.78
CA ILE A 584 11.06 -29.03 -16.92
C ILE A 584 9.65 -29.35 -16.41
N ASP A 585 8.74 -28.40 -16.58
CA ASP A 585 7.34 -28.63 -16.28
C ASP A 585 6.72 -29.57 -17.32
N VAL A 586 6.07 -30.61 -16.84
CA VAL A 586 5.29 -31.55 -17.65
C VAL A 586 3.81 -31.48 -17.29
N GLU A 587 3.32 -30.41 -16.68
CA GLU A 587 1.91 -30.13 -16.40
C GLU A 587 1.13 -29.65 -17.65
N GLY A 588 -0.20 -29.88 -17.68
CA GLY A 588 -1.07 -29.46 -18.78
C GLY A 588 -1.36 -30.50 -19.88
N HIS A 589 -2.14 -30.07 -20.88
CA HIS A 589 -2.71 -30.92 -21.94
C HIS A 589 -2.14 -30.67 -23.35
N GLY A 590 -1.01 -29.97 -23.47
CA GLY A 590 -0.36 -29.70 -24.74
C GLY A 590 0.16 -30.98 -25.43
N SER A 591 0.17 -31.00 -26.77
CA SER A 591 0.64 -32.14 -27.58
C SER A 591 2.10 -32.53 -27.29
N ASN A 592 2.97 -31.55 -27.05
CA ASN A 592 4.38 -31.76 -26.73
C ASN A 592 4.57 -32.38 -25.34
N VAL A 593 3.85 -31.87 -24.33
CA VAL A 593 3.87 -32.40 -22.96
C VAL A 593 3.35 -33.83 -22.91
N MET A 594 2.27 -34.15 -23.65
CA MET A 594 1.76 -35.52 -23.75
C MET A 594 2.78 -36.47 -24.40
N LYS A 595 3.53 -36.02 -25.42
CA LYS A 595 4.59 -36.79 -26.07
C LYS A 595 5.75 -37.05 -25.12
N MET A 596 6.18 -36.04 -24.35
CA MET A 596 7.22 -36.16 -23.33
C MET A 596 6.81 -37.09 -22.19
N ARG A 597 5.59 -36.97 -21.65
CA ARG A 597 5.09 -37.89 -20.61
C ARG A 597 5.12 -39.34 -21.09
N ARG A 598 4.69 -39.61 -22.33
CA ARG A 598 4.78 -40.96 -22.91
C ARG A 598 6.22 -41.47 -22.99
N GLN A 599 7.16 -40.65 -23.45
CA GLN A 599 8.58 -41.02 -23.50
C GLN A 599 9.15 -41.25 -22.10
N LEU A 600 8.86 -40.37 -21.14
CA LEU A 600 9.28 -40.50 -19.74
C LEU A 600 8.72 -41.77 -19.10
N THR A 601 7.45 -42.12 -19.35
CA THR A 601 6.86 -43.37 -18.88
C THR A 601 7.54 -44.60 -19.48
N ILE A 602 7.94 -44.54 -20.76
CA ILE A 602 8.69 -45.62 -21.41
C ILE A 602 10.11 -45.75 -20.84
N ILE A 603 10.82 -44.62 -20.66
CA ILE A 603 12.22 -44.57 -20.21
C ILE A 603 12.34 -44.94 -18.73
N THR A 604 11.42 -44.46 -17.89
CA THR A 604 11.52 -44.59 -16.42
C THR A 604 10.62 -45.68 -15.84
N GLY A 605 9.64 -46.18 -16.61
CA GLY A 605 8.62 -47.10 -16.11
C GLY A 605 7.63 -46.50 -15.10
N LYS A 606 7.60 -45.17 -14.92
CA LYS A 606 6.71 -44.45 -14.00
C LYS A 606 5.62 -43.70 -14.79
N GLU A 607 4.38 -43.76 -14.31
CA GLU A 607 3.25 -43.12 -15.00
C GLU A 607 3.09 -41.63 -14.66
N ASN A 608 3.52 -41.21 -13.46
CA ASN A 608 3.28 -39.86 -12.95
C ASN A 608 4.61 -39.15 -12.57
N PRO A 609 4.69 -37.82 -12.78
CA PRO A 609 5.82 -37.01 -12.32
C PRO A 609 5.97 -37.04 -10.78
N PRO A 610 7.14 -36.66 -10.27
CA PRO A 610 8.33 -36.18 -10.97
C PRO A 610 9.30 -37.31 -11.39
N TYR A 611 10.11 -36.99 -12.38
CA TYR A 611 11.17 -37.84 -12.91
C TYR A 611 12.52 -37.13 -12.73
N LEU A 612 13.36 -37.65 -11.83
CA LEU A 612 14.70 -37.11 -11.56
C LEU A 612 15.76 -37.98 -12.26
N PHE A 613 16.61 -37.33 -13.04
CA PHE A 613 17.74 -37.96 -13.73
C PHE A 613 19.06 -37.37 -13.24
N PHE A 614 20.08 -38.24 -13.12
CA PHE A 614 21.46 -37.87 -12.82
C PHE A 614 22.39 -38.55 -13.83
N LYS A 615 23.18 -37.77 -14.58
CA LYS A 615 24.09 -38.24 -15.65
C LYS A 615 23.43 -39.24 -16.62
N GLY A 616 22.23 -38.93 -17.09
CA GLY A 616 21.52 -39.79 -18.02
C GLY A 616 20.68 -40.91 -17.38
N GLU A 617 20.92 -41.25 -16.11
CA GLU A 617 20.21 -42.33 -15.43
C GLU A 617 19.04 -41.82 -14.59
N CYS A 618 17.87 -42.46 -14.70
CA CYS A 618 16.72 -42.12 -13.87
C CYS A 618 16.95 -42.64 -12.44
N LEU A 619 16.91 -41.75 -11.46
CA LEU A 619 16.89 -42.13 -10.06
C LEU A 619 15.52 -42.71 -9.70
N GLY A 620 15.52 -43.73 -8.83
CA GLY A 620 14.40 -44.64 -8.54
C GLY A 620 13.10 -44.00 -8.03
N ARG A 621 12.24 -44.76 -7.36
CA ARG A 621 10.96 -44.26 -6.83
C ARG A 621 11.21 -43.23 -5.71
N ARG A 622 10.15 -42.52 -5.31
CA ARG A 622 10.17 -41.48 -4.27
C ARG A 622 11.02 -41.85 -3.05
N LYS A 623 10.86 -43.09 -2.57
CA LYS A 623 11.61 -43.65 -1.44
C LYS A 623 13.10 -43.80 -1.73
N ASP A 624 13.44 -44.35 -2.90
CA ASP A 624 14.83 -44.60 -3.29
C ASP A 624 15.64 -43.30 -3.37
N ILE A 625 15.04 -42.22 -3.89
CA ILE A 625 15.69 -40.91 -3.98
C ILE A 625 15.92 -40.32 -2.58
N VAL A 626 14.95 -40.44 -1.68
CA VAL A 626 15.10 -39.96 -0.29
C VAL A 626 16.17 -40.76 0.44
N ASP A 627 16.21 -42.07 0.27
CA ASP A 627 17.17 -42.95 0.93
C ASP A 627 18.61 -42.62 0.51
N VAL A 628 18.87 -42.39 -0.79
CA VAL A 628 20.23 -42.04 -1.30
C VAL A 628 20.66 -40.60 -1.02
N VAL A 629 19.72 -39.68 -0.78
CA VAL A 629 20.06 -38.33 -0.30
C VAL A 629 20.29 -38.35 1.20
N LEU A 630 19.48 -39.12 1.93
CA LEU A 630 19.66 -39.29 3.36
C LEU A 630 20.99 -39.95 3.64
N ASP A 631 21.33 -41.10 3.02
CA ASP A 631 22.59 -41.79 3.25
C ASP A 631 23.84 -41.00 2.80
N GLY A 632 23.66 -39.94 1.99
CA GLY A 632 24.71 -39.05 1.51
C GLY A 632 25.38 -39.51 0.21
N SER A 633 24.98 -40.65 -0.34
CA SER A 633 25.56 -41.25 -1.55
C SER A 633 25.27 -40.44 -2.81
N PHE A 634 24.10 -39.79 -2.89
CA PHE A 634 23.76 -38.90 -4.00
C PHE A 634 24.64 -37.64 -4.00
N GLN A 635 24.79 -36.98 -2.85
CA GLN A 635 25.64 -35.79 -2.70
C GLN A 635 27.10 -36.11 -3.01
N GLN A 636 27.59 -37.28 -2.59
CA GLN A 636 28.93 -37.75 -2.91
C GLN A 636 29.09 -37.92 -4.44
N SER A 637 28.12 -38.55 -5.09
CA SER A 637 28.12 -38.76 -6.55
C SER A 637 28.07 -37.44 -7.33
N VAL A 638 27.31 -36.45 -6.85
CA VAL A 638 27.22 -35.10 -7.45
C VAL A 638 28.53 -34.33 -7.26
N LYS A 639 29.18 -34.43 -6.10
CA LYS A 639 30.48 -33.79 -5.83
C LYS A 639 31.58 -34.39 -6.69
N GLU A 640 31.60 -35.70 -6.86
CA GLU A 640 32.52 -36.41 -7.75
C GLU A 640 32.31 -36.07 -9.23
N ALA A 641 31.11 -35.63 -9.61
CA ALA A 641 30.81 -35.09 -10.93
C ALA A 641 31.32 -33.64 -11.14
N GLY A 642 31.91 -33.00 -10.13
CA GLY A 642 32.39 -31.62 -10.19
C GLY A 642 31.28 -30.56 -10.13
N LEU A 643 30.08 -30.94 -9.67
CA LEU A 643 28.93 -30.04 -9.54
C LEU A 643 28.81 -29.49 -8.11
N PRO A 644 28.29 -28.26 -7.94
CA PRO A 644 28.06 -27.68 -6.62
C PRO A 644 27.02 -28.49 -5.85
N VAL A 645 27.42 -28.97 -4.67
CA VAL A 645 26.60 -29.71 -3.72
C VAL A 645 27.25 -29.66 -2.33
N LEU A 646 26.44 -29.62 -1.28
CA LEU A 646 26.87 -29.75 0.10
C LEU A 646 26.89 -31.23 0.47
N LEU A 647 28.02 -31.74 0.97
CA LEU A 647 28.06 -33.10 1.50
C LEU A 647 27.24 -33.19 2.76
N ARG A 648 26.79 -34.41 3.09
CA ARG A 648 25.92 -34.67 4.24
C ARG A 648 26.41 -34.02 5.55
N HIS A 649 27.71 -34.09 5.85
CA HIS A 649 28.30 -33.51 7.06
C HIS A 649 28.46 -31.97 6.99
N GLU A 650 28.41 -31.39 5.79
CA GLU A 650 28.46 -29.95 5.53
C GLU A 650 27.05 -29.31 5.59
N SER A 651 26.01 -30.13 5.70
CA SER A 651 24.60 -29.72 5.75
C SER A 651 23.90 -30.23 7.03
N PRO A 652 24.14 -29.61 8.20
CA PRO A 652 23.51 -29.99 9.49
C PRO A 652 21.97 -29.91 9.49
N SER A 653 21.39 -29.22 8.51
CA SER A 653 19.95 -29.14 8.24
C SER A 653 19.35 -30.50 7.84
N LEU A 654 20.12 -31.37 7.17
CA LEU A 654 19.66 -32.69 6.71
C LEU A 654 19.38 -33.68 7.87
N ASP A 655 20.09 -33.54 8.99
CA ASP A 655 19.88 -34.39 10.17
C ASP A 655 18.65 -33.98 11.00
N LYS A 656 18.07 -32.79 10.72
CA LYS A 656 16.92 -32.24 11.45
C LYS A 656 15.65 -32.17 10.62
N ASN A 657 15.72 -31.86 9.32
CA ASN A 657 14.62 -31.99 8.36
C ASN A 657 15.10 -31.75 6.91
N ILE A 658 15.05 -32.77 6.06
CA ILE A 658 15.48 -32.72 4.65
C ILE A 658 14.57 -31.86 3.75
N PHE A 659 13.41 -31.41 4.26
CA PHE A 659 12.34 -30.75 3.49
C PHE A 659 12.06 -29.28 3.87
N GLY A 660 12.92 -28.65 4.69
CA GLY A 660 12.70 -27.32 5.28
C GLY A 660 12.64 -27.43 6.80
N TYR A 661 13.05 -26.40 7.56
CA TYR A 661 13.16 -26.47 9.02
C TYR A 661 11.89 -27.05 9.67
N PRO A 662 11.99 -27.99 10.61
CA PRO A 662 10.81 -28.41 11.38
C PRO A 662 10.43 -27.21 12.26
N LYS A 663 9.33 -26.53 12.00
CA LYS A 663 8.82 -25.51 12.93
C LYS A 663 8.01 -26.17 14.04
N GLY A 664 8.19 -25.68 15.26
CA GLY A 664 7.72 -26.30 16.49
C GLY A 664 6.20 -26.47 16.55
N GLY A 665 5.78 -27.45 17.36
CA GLY A 665 4.43 -27.97 17.52
C GLY A 665 3.31 -26.93 17.42
N LEU A 666 2.36 -27.23 16.54
CA LEU A 666 1.06 -26.56 16.41
C LEU A 666 -0.05 -27.36 17.13
N THR A 667 0.33 -28.36 17.93
CA THR A 667 -0.57 -29.35 18.56
C THR A 667 -0.55 -29.33 20.08
N ASP A 668 0.05 -28.33 20.71
CA ASP A 668 0.01 -28.24 22.16
C ASP A 668 -1.39 -27.76 22.58
N ALA A 669 -2.07 -28.60 23.37
CA ALA A 669 -3.38 -28.29 23.94
C ALA A 669 -3.31 -27.00 24.79
N PRO A 670 -4.42 -26.26 24.95
CA PRO A 670 -4.47 -25.08 25.81
C PRO A 670 -3.92 -25.42 27.19
N SER A 671 -2.80 -24.79 27.55
CA SER A 671 -2.23 -24.85 28.90
C SER A 671 -2.69 -23.61 29.68
N GLU A 672 -2.29 -23.47 30.95
CA GLU A 672 -2.45 -22.19 31.69
C GLU A 672 -1.81 -20.98 30.96
N LYS A 673 -0.98 -21.21 29.93
CA LYS A 673 -0.32 -20.20 29.09
C LYS A 673 -1.07 -20.01 27.78
N ARG A 674 -1.46 -18.76 27.49
CA ARG A 674 -2.06 -18.31 26.21
C ARG A 674 -1.02 -18.16 25.09
N ASN A 675 -1.48 -18.32 23.85
CA ASN A 675 -0.69 -18.22 22.63
C ASN A 675 -0.86 -16.85 21.95
N VAL A 676 0.22 -16.08 21.84
CA VAL A 676 0.25 -14.76 21.21
C VAL A 676 0.94 -14.85 19.86
N LEU A 677 0.24 -14.46 18.79
CA LEU A 677 0.85 -14.22 17.49
C LEU A 677 1.26 -12.76 17.38
N LEU A 678 2.54 -12.48 17.54
CA LEU A 678 3.09 -11.14 17.39
C LEU A 678 3.48 -10.90 15.93
N CYS A 679 2.99 -9.82 15.36
CA CYS A 679 3.27 -9.36 14.02
C CYS A 679 3.98 -8.00 14.08
N ALA A 680 4.92 -7.75 13.19
CA ALA A 680 5.65 -6.47 13.16
C ALA A 680 5.71 -5.90 11.74
N CYS A 681 5.37 -4.63 11.57
CA CYS A 681 5.48 -3.92 10.30
C CYS A 681 6.72 -3.01 10.24
N GLY A 682 7.10 -2.60 9.03
CA GLY A 682 8.27 -1.75 8.78
C GLY A 682 8.08 -0.30 9.26
N SER A 683 8.28 -0.05 10.54
CA SER A 683 8.31 1.28 11.17
C SER A 683 9.52 1.35 12.10
N SER A 684 10.06 2.55 12.34
CA SER A 684 11.20 2.73 13.24
C SER A 684 10.92 2.22 14.66
N ALA A 685 9.64 2.13 15.07
CA ALA A 685 9.22 1.57 16.34
C ALA A 685 9.36 0.03 16.44
N ALA A 686 9.75 -0.65 15.36
CA ALA A 686 10.02 -2.08 15.36
C ALA A 686 11.30 -2.43 16.14
N ASP A 687 12.14 -1.45 16.45
CA ASP A 687 13.26 -1.57 17.41
C ASP A 687 12.83 -2.06 18.79
N LYS A 688 11.55 -1.88 19.15
CA LYS A 688 10.94 -2.31 20.42
C LYS A 688 10.39 -3.74 20.40
N VAL A 689 10.37 -4.41 19.25
CA VAL A 689 9.85 -5.79 19.13
C VAL A 689 10.57 -6.75 20.08
N PRO A 690 11.92 -6.73 20.22
CA PRO A 690 12.60 -7.59 21.19
C PRO A 690 12.15 -7.38 22.64
N ASP A 691 11.91 -6.12 23.06
CA ASP A 691 11.42 -5.81 24.40
C ASP A 691 10.00 -6.34 24.62
N LEU A 692 9.13 -6.19 23.62
CA LEU A 692 7.76 -6.71 23.67
C LEU A 692 7.71 -8.25 23.72
N VAL A 693 8.51 -8.93 22.89
CA VAL A 693 8.65 -10.41 22.92
C VAL A 693 9.10 -10.88 24.30
N LYS A 694 10.08 -10.19 24.88
CA LYS A 694 10.56 -10.50 26.22
C LYS A 694 9.44 -10.37 27.26
N ARG A 695 8.69 -9.26 27.26
CA ARG A 695 7.59 -9.02 28.21
C ARG A 695 6.47 -10.04 28.09
N ILE A 696 6.07 -10.42 26.87
CA ILE A 696 5.06 -11.46 26.64
C ILE A 696 5.52 -12.80 27.24
N LYS A 697 6.80 -13.14 27.09
CA LYS A 697 7.38 -14.35 27.69
C LYS A 697 7.53 -14.28 29.21
N ASP A 698 7.94 -13.13 29.74
CA ASP A 698 8.07 -12.90 31.18
C ASP A 698 6.70 -12.99 31.87
N ALA A 699 5.62 -12.58 31.19
CA ALA A 699 4.22 -12.78 31.61
C ALA A 699 3.74 -14.25 31.51
N GLY A 700 4.59 -15.15 30.98
CA GLY A 700 4.33 -16.58 30.92
C GLY A 700 3.61 -17.05 29.66
N HIS A 701 3.34 -16.18 28.69
CA HIS A 701 2.66 -16.54 27.44
C HIS A 701 3.61 -17.12 26.38
N ASN A 702 3.06 -17.89 25.44
CA ASN A 702 3.79 -18.35 24.28
C ASN A 702 3.73 -17.28 23.19
N VAL A 703 4.83 -17.06 22.46
CA VAL A 703 4.87 -16.06 21.39
C VAL A 703 5.46 -16.65 20.12
N LYS A 704 4.74 -16.47 19.01
CA LYS A 704 5.25 -16.69 17.64
C LYS A 704 5.31 -15.34 16.94
N LEU A 705 6.36 -15.10 16.15
CA LEU A 705 6.64 -13.81 15.50
C LEU A 705 6.50 -13.90 13.98
N ILE A 706 5.68 -13.04 13.38
CA ILE A 706 5.61 -12.77 11.93
C ILE A 706 6.05 -11.32 11.65
N PRO A 707 7.32 -11.08 11.34
CA PRO A 707 7.75 -9.76 10.91
C PRO A 707 7.60 -9.61 9.40
N SER A 708 7.22 -8.42 8.95
CA SER A 708 7.41 -8.06 7.55
C SER A 708 8.90 -7.92 7.23
N VAL A 709 9.28 -8.12 5.98
CA VAL A 709 10.68 -7.98 5.52
C VAL A 709 11.28 -6.63 5.93
N SER A 710 10.47 -5.56 5.92
CA SER A 710 10.89 -4.22 6.34
C SER A 710 11.02 -4.07 7.86
N ALA A 711 10.24 -4.80 8.66
CA ALA A 711 10.31 -4.78 10.12
C ALA A 711 11.61 -5.38 10.64
N GLU A 712 12.04 -6.51 10.04
CA GLU A 712 13.26 -7.23 10.45
C GLU A 712 14.50 -6.33 10.44
N LYS A 713 14.60 -5.41 9.47
CA LYS A 713 15.73 -4.48 9.33
C LYS A 713 15.97 -3.63 10.59
N PHE A 714 14.95 -3.39 11.41
CA PHE A 714 15.06 -2.53 12.59
C PHE A 714 15.58 -3.26 13.84
N PHE A 715 15.48 -4.59 13.89
CA PHE A 715 15.90 -5.37 15.06
C PHE A 715 16.89 -6.51 14.77
N ARG A 716 17.32 -6.65 13.50
CA ARG A 716 18.35 -7.63 13.12
C ARG A 716 19.76 -7.23 13.55
N ASP A 717 20.07 -5.92 13.60
CA ASP A 717 21.43 -5.38 13.78
C ASP A 717 21.52 -4.34 14.94
N ILE A 718 20.90 -4.60 16.10
CA ILE A 718 20.94 -3.66 17.25
C ILE A 718 22.17 -3.89 18.14
N GLU A 719 23.05 -2.89 18.21
CA GLU A 719 24.13 -2.79 19.20
C GLU A 719 23.67 -1.99 20.44
N VAL A 720 23.86 -2.52 21.64
CA VAL A 720 23.60 -1.79 22.90
C VAL A 720 24.88 -1.70 23.72
N GLU A 721 25.18 -0.50 24.24
CA GLU A 721 26.27 -0.27 25.19
C GLU A 721 25.82 -0.69 26.60
N GLU A 722 26.50 -1.65 27.23
CA GLU A 722 26.36 -1.92 28.67
C GLU A 722 27.60 -1.44 29.44
N GLU A 723 27.38 -0.65 30.49
CA GLU A 723 28.42 -0.27 31.45
C GLU A 723 28.50 -1.29 32.59
N THR A 724 29.56 -2.09 32.61
CA THR A 724 29.97 -2.90 33.78
C THR A 724 31.36 -2.46 34.25
N GLY A 725 31.38 -1.46 35.14
CA GLY A 725 32.63 -0.83 35.61
C GLY A 725 33.31 0.04 34.53
N ASN A 726 34.64 0.22 34.62
CA ASN A 726 35.43 1.09 33.73
C ASN A 726 35.71 0.49 32.32
N ILE A 727 34.96 -0.53 31.88
CA ILE A 727 35.17 -1.19 30.59
C ILE A 727 33.86 -1.15 29.80
N LYS A 728 33.87 -0.42 28.67
CA LYS A 728 32.81 -0.49 27.67
C LYS A 728 32.95 -1.79 26.86
N LYS A 729 31.95 -2.67 26.93
CA LYS A 729 31.81 -3.82 26.03
C LYS A 729 30.48 -3.71 25.29
N THR A 730 30.55 -3.70 23.97
CA THR A 730 29.40 -3.84 23.07
C THR A 730 29.08 -5.33 22.91
N LYS A 731 27.83 -5.73 23.19
CA LYS A 731 27.29 -7.03 22.81
C LYS A 731 25.99 -6.78 22.03
N PRO A 732 25.77 -7.41 20.86
CA PRO A 732 24.50 -7.29 20.15
C PRO A 732 23.40 -7.95 20.98
N LYS A 733 22.27 -7.25 21.18
CA LYS A 733 21.03 -7.86 21.67
C LYS A 733 20.29 -8.36 20.44
N THR A 734 20.17 -9.67 20.31
CA THR A 734 19.60 -10.30 19.13
C THR A 734 18.21 -10.84 19.47
N ILE A 735 17.24 -10.76 18.55
CA ILE A 735 15.87 -11.27 18.78
C ILE A 735 15.90 -12.78 19.12
N GLU A 736 16.93 -13.46 18.63
CA GLU A 736 17.30 -14.85 18.90
C GLU A 736 17.60 -15.16 20.38
N ASP A 737 17.88 -14.14 21.21
CA ASP A 737 18.01 -14.31 22.67
C ASP A 737 16.65 -14.56 23.33
N TYR A 738 15.56 -14.13 22.70
CA TYR A 738 14.21 -14.14 23.29
C TYR A 738 13.26 -15.08 22.56
N ILE A 739 13.42 -15.35 21.27
CA ILE A 739 12.55 -16.26 20.51
C ILE A 739 13.36 -17.33 19.77
N SER A 740 12.85 -18.57 19.78
CA SER A 740 13.47 -19.65 19.03
C SER A 740 13.23 -19.45 17.53
N HIS A 741 14.19 -19.86 16.70
CA HIS A 741 14.03 -19.89 15.25
C HIS A 741 12.81 -20.69 14.76
N HIS A 742 12.29 -21.60 15.60
CA HIS A 742 11.10 -22.42 15.31
C HIS A 742 9.78 -21.65 15.46
N ASP A 743 9.80 -20.53 16.19
CA ASP A 743 8.63 -19.69 16.50
C ASP A 743 8.65 -18.39 15.67
N TYR A 744 9.49 -18.32 14.65
CA TYR A 744 9.75 -17.15 13.83
C TYR A 744 9.36 -17.43 12.38
N TYR A 745 8.38 -16.72 11.82
CA TYR A 745 7.70 -17.04 10.56
C TYR A 745 7.80 -15.89 9.54
N ARG A 746 8.07 -16.23 8.28
CA ARG A 746 8.20 -15.32 7.14
C ARG A 746 7.24 -15.74 6.02
N ASP A 747 7.08 -14.88 5.02
CA ASP A 747 6.24 -15.16 3.85
C ASP A 747 6.62 -16.49 3.16
N ASP A 748 7.92 -16.79 3.05
CA ASP A 748 8.43 -18.05 2.48
C ASP A 748 8.00 -19.31 3.25
N ASP A 749 7.56 -19.15 4.50
CA ASP A 749 7.10 -20.26 5.32
C ASP A 749 5.65 -20.63 5.07
N GLU A 750 4.89 -19.87 4.28
CA GLU A 750 3.44 -20.05 4.10
C GLU A 750 3.03 -21.46 3.63
N TRP A 751 3.91 -22.15 2.88
CA TRP A 751 3.61 -23.43 2.22
C TRP A 751 4.50 -24.61 2.68
N ASN A 752 5.27 -24.44 3.78
CA ASN A 752 6.30 -25.41 4.20
C ASN A 752 5.83 -26.52 5.17
N PHE A 753 4.52 -26.69 5.42
CA PHE A 753 4.03 -27.68 6.39
C PHE A 753 3.60 -29.03 5.77
N ARG A 754 4.16 -30.12 6.30
CA ARG A 754 3.73 -31.49 6.01
C ARG A 754 3.46 -32.28 7.29
N TYR A 755 2.21 -32.67 7.53
CA TYR A 755 1.83 -33.64 8.56
C TYR A 755 1.89 -35.07 7.99
N THR A 756 3.09 -35.59 7.73
CA THR A 756 3.23 -36.95 7.16
C THR A 756 2.96 -38.08 8.16
N GLU A 757 3.04 -37.84 9.48
CA GLU A 757 2.80 -38.89 10.50
C GLU A 757 1.32 -39.14 10.83
N PHE A 758 0.39 -38.26 10.43
CA PHE A 758 -1.03 -38.32 10.84
C PHE A 758 -2.04 -38.46 9.68
N GLY A 759 -1.58 -38.59 8.44
CA GLY A 759 -2.47 -38.86 7.29
C GLY A 759 -3.38 -37.70 6.87
N MET A 760 -3.00 -36.44 7.14
CA MET A 760 -3.80 -35.24 6.81
C MET A 760 -3.21 -34.47 5.60
N PRO A 761 -4.05 -33.75 4.80
CA PRO A 761 -3.59 -32.97 3.64
C PRO A 761 -2.73 -31.74 4.03
N LEU A 762 -2.00 -31.20 3.06
CA LEU A 762 -1.14 -30.01 3.18
C LEU A 762 -1.91 -28.85 3.84
N ARG A 763 -1.35 -28.21 4.88
CA ARG A 763 -1.98 -27.08 5.60
C ARG A 763 -1.13 -25.82 5.42
N ALA A 764 -1.75 -24.71 5.01
CA ALA A 764 -1.07 -23.42 4.88
C ALA A 764 -0.75 -22.80 6.26
N SER A 765 0.39 -22.13 6.39
CA SER A 765 0.88 -21.61 7.68
C SER A 765 -0.02 -20.56 8.29
N HIS A 766 -0.64 -19.68 7.49
CA HIS A 766 -1.57 -18.69 8.01
C HIS A 766 -2.76 -19.34 8.72
N LEU A 767 -3.31 -20.45 8.19
CA LEU A 767 -4.40 -21.19 8.83
C LEU A 767 -3.92 -21.85 10.13
N ALA A 768 -2.74 -22.46 10.10
CA ALA A 768 -2.18 -23.11 11.28
C ALA A 768 -1.84 -22.11 12.40
N LEU A 769 -1.33 -20.93 12.05
CA LEU A 769 -1.05 -19.86 13.00
C LEU A 769 -2.33 -19.24 13.55
N CYS A 770 -3.37 -19.10 12.72
CA CYS A 770 -4.71 -18.70 13.18
C CYS A 770 -5.30 -19.71 14.15
N ASP A 771 -5.17 -21.02 13.89
CA ASP A 771 -5.64 -22.08 14.79
C ASP A 771 -4.89 -22.03 16.13
N TRP A 772 -3.56 -21.87 16.08
CA TRP A 772 -2.68 -21.89 17.25
C TRP A 772 -2.84 -20.68 18.18
N ALA A 773 -3.02 -19.48 17.61
CA ALA A 773 -3.01 -18.24 18.39
C ALA A 773 -4.34 -17.98 19.10
N ASP A 774 -4.29 -17.53 20.35
CA ASP A 774 -5.44 -17.02 21.10
C ASP A 774 -5.66 -15.52 20.83
N CYS A 775 -4.59 -14.76 20.60
CA CYS A 775 -4.59 -13.34 20.30
C CYS A 775 -3.57 -13.03 19.19
N VAL A 776 -3.86 -12.04 18.34
CA VAL A 776 -2.89 -11.48 17.39
C VAL A 776 -2.61 -10.01 17.73
N ILE A 777 -1.32 -9.66 17.81
CA ILE A 777 -0.84 -8.30 18.07
C ILE A 777 -0.05 -7.83 16.86
N VAL A 778 -0.31 -6.64 16.33
CA VAL A 778 0.57 -6.01 15.32
C VAL A 778 1.22 -4.77 15.92
N ALA A 779 2.49 -4.88 16.29
CA ALA A 779 3.23 -3.84 16.99
C ALA A 779 4.68 -3.74 16.48
N PRO A 780 5.01 -2.70 15.68
CA PRO A 780 4.13 -1.65 15.17
C PRO A 780 3.23 -2.11 14.01
N VAL A 781 2.07 -1.48 13.84
CA VAL A 781 1.30 -1.50 12.59
C VAL A 781 1.47 -0.18 11.82
N THR A 782 1.67 -0.28 10.50
CA THR A 782 1.77 0.89 9.61
C THR A 782 0.40 1.27 9.04
N CYS A 783 0.23 2.52 8.57
CA CYS A 783 -0.97 2.93 7.84
C CYS A 783 -1.29 2.04 6.63
N ASN A 784 -0.25 1.54 5.94
CA ASN A 784 -0.39 0.61 4.82
C ASN A 784 -1.03 -0.71 5.25
N THR A 785 -0.46 -1.36 6.28
CA THR A 785 -1.01 -2.62 6.79
C THR A 785 -2.41 -2.44 7.39
N MET A 786 -2.67 -1.34 8.12
CA MET A 786 -4.04 -1.03 8.57
C MET A 786 -5.00 -0.90 7.39
N GLY A 787 -4.59 -0.22 6.31
CA GLY A 787 -5.40 -0.13 5.10
C GLY A 787 -5.65 -1.48 4.42
N LYS A 788 -4.66 -2.37 4.38
CA LYS A 788 -4.82 -3.72 3.84
C LYS A 788 -5.78 -4.56 4.68
N ILE A 789 -5.61 -4.57 6.00
CA ILE A 789 -6.48 -5.30 6.92
C ILE A 789 -7.92 -4.76 6.83
N ALA A 790 -8.11 -3.44 6.88
CA ALA A 790 -9.43 -2.80 6.83
C ALA A 790 -10.20 -3.07 5.53
N ASN A 791 -9.51 -3.46 4.45
CA ASN A 791 -10.11 -3.71 3.13
C ASN A 791 -9.92 -5.17 2.66
N GLY A 792 -9.53 -6.09 3.55
CA GLY A 792 -9.48 -7.54 3.26
C GLY A 792 -8.41 -7.97 2.26
N ILE A 793 -7.29 -7.25 2.16
CA ILE A 793 -6.18 -7.58 1.24
C ILE A 793 -5.20 -8.54 1.93
N ALA A 794 -5.10 -9.77 1.44
CA ALA A 794 -4.14 -10.79 1.89
C ALA A 794 -3.07 -11.06 0.81
N ASP A 795 -1.93 -10.41 0.94
CA ASP A 795 -0.82 -10.43 -0.05
C ASP A 795 0.55 -10.78 0.56
N ASN A 796 0.58 -11.17 1.84
CA ASN A 796 1.74 -11.68 2.57
C ASN A 796 1.26 -12.48 3.78
N LEU A 797 2.12 -13.25 4.46
CA LEU A 797 1.73 -14.13 5.55
C LEU A 797 1.02 -13.38 6.69
N LEU A 798 1.51 -12.17 7.03
CA LEU A 798 0.90 -11.32 8.06
C LEU A 798 -0.53 -10.92 7.67
N THR A 799 -0.77 -10.46 6.45
CA THR A 799 -2.11 -10.04 6.01
C THR A 799 -3.03 -11.22 5.70
N SER A 800 -2.50 -12.38 5.28
CA SER A 800 -3.23 -13.64 5.14
C SER A 800 -3.82 -14.13 6.46
N VAL A 801 -3.11 -13.93 7.58
CA VAL A 801 -3.66 -14.23 8.92
C VAL A 801 -4.95 -13.46 9.16
N PHE A 802 -5.00 -12.18 8.80
CA PHE A 802 -6.17 -11.34 9.06
C PHE A 802 -7.41 -11.71 8.25
N VAL A 803 -7.25 -12.16 7.00
CA VAL A 803 -8.41 -12.64 6.21
C VAL A 803 -8.96 -13.96 6.77
N ALA A 804 -8.10 -14.80 7.36
CA ALA A 804 -8.49 -16.04 8.02
C ALA A 804 -8.87 -15.86 9.51
N TRP A 805 -8.64 -14.68 10.08
CA TRP A 805 -8.78 -14.47 11.52
C TRP A 805 -10.24 -14.43 11.94
N GLN A 806 -10.54 -15.06 13.06
CA GLN A 806 -11.89 -15.06 13.64
C GLN A 806 -12.04 -13.85 14.56
N TYR A 807 -12.18 -12.65 13.99
CA TYR A 807 -12.29 -11.36 14.74
C TYR A 807 -13.32 -11.37 15.87
N ARG A 808 -14.39 -12.17 15.74
CA ARG A 808 -15.45 -12.28 16.75
C ARG A 808 -15.11 -13.17 17.94
N ASN A 809 -14.10 -14.03 17.80
CA ASN A 809 -13.76 -15.07 18.78
C ASN A 809 -12.37 -14.87 19.38
N LYS A 810 -11.50 -14.14 18.68
CA LYS A 810 -10.09 -13.98 19.05
C LYS A 810 -9.70 -12.50 18.94
N PRO A 811 -9.17 -11.88 20.00
CA PRO A 811 -8.83 -10.46 20.03
C PRO A 811 -7.72 -10.12 19.03
N VAL A 812 -7.82 -8.89 18.51
CA VAL A 812 -6.85 -8.29 17.60
C VAL A 812 -6.39 -6.97 18.18
N ILE A 813 -5.10 -6.86 18.48
CA ILE A 813 -4.50 -5.63 19.00
C ILE A 813 -3.61 -5.02 17.93
N LEU A 814 -3.94 -3.81 17.47
CA LEU A 814 -3.15 -3.07 16.50
C LEU A 814 -2.52 -1.85 17.17
N CYS A 815 -1.20 -1.68 17.03
CA CYS A 815 -0.44 -0.60 17.66
C CYS A 815 0.14 0.36 16.61
N PRO A 816 -0.58 1.42 16.21
CA PRO A 816 -0.17 2.25 15.08
C PRO A 816 1.14 3.00 15.35
N ALA A 817 2.01 3.05 14.34
CA ALA A 817 3.24 3.85 14.37
C ALA A 817 3.49 4.52 13.01
N CYS A 818 3.29 5.84 12.95
CA CYS A 818 3.39 6.61 11.72
C CYS A 818 3.66 8.10 11.97
N ASN A 819 3.87 8.90 10.92
CA ASN A 819 3.95 10.35 11.05
C ASN A 819 2.58 10.97 11.36
N THR A 820 2.53 12.11 12.06
CA THR A 820 1.27 12.84 12.35
C THR A 820 0.41 13.09 11.12
N ASN A 821 1.00 13.45 9.99
CA ASN A 821 0.24 13.71 8.77
C ASN A 821 -0.37 12.43 8.17
N MET A 822 0.31 11.30 8.35
CA MET A 822 -0.22 9.99 7.92
C MET A 822 -1.33 9.53 8.85
N TRP A 823 -1.18 9.74 10.17
CA TRP A 823 -2.21 9.44 11.15
C TRP A 823 -3.47 10.26 10.88
N ASN A 824 -3.33 11.57 10.72
CA ASN A 824 -4.45 12.49 10.51
C ASN A 824 -5.04 12.43 9.10
N ASN A 825 -4.50 11.61 8.20
CA ASN A 825 -5.08 11.46 6.86
C ASN A 825 -6.48 10.84 6.98
N VAL A 826 -7.44 11.41 6.25
CA VAL A 826 -8.83 10.95 6.21
C VAL A 826 -8.92 9.47 5.86
N THR A 827 -8.09 8.96 4.94
CA THR A 827 -8.10 7.53 4.58
C THR A 827 -7.62 6.65 5.73
N THR A 828 -6.61 7.08 6.48
CA THR A 828 -6.14 6.37 7.68
C THR A 828 -7.21 6.36 8.75
N GLN A 829 -7.88 7.49 9.01
CA GLN A 829 -8.95 7.57 10.01
C GLN A 829 -10.15 6.70 9.62
N ASN A 830 -10.56 6.70 8.35
CA ASN A 830 -11.62 5.82 7.85
C ASN A 830 -11.26 4.33 8.01
N ASN A 831 -10.00 3.96 7.78
CA ASN A 831 -9.54 2.59 8.02
C ASN A 831 -9.55 2.24 9.50
N VAL A 832 -9.16 3.17 10.38
CA VAL A 832 -9.21 2.98 11.85
C VAL A 832 -10.64 2.77 12.33
N GLU A 833 -11.60 3.55 11.82
CA GLU A 833 -13.03 3.38 12.12
C GLU A 833 -13.51 1.98 11.68
N LYS A 834 -13.26 1.59 10.43
CA LYS A 834 -13.61 0.24 9.94
C LYS A 834 -13.00 -0.89 10.76
N LEU A 835 -11.75 -0.72 11.21
CA LEU A 835 -11.07 -1.72 12.04
C LEU A 835 -11.73 -1.82 13.42
N ARG A 836 -12.11 -0.69 14.02
CA ARG A 836 -12.87 -0.69 15.29
C ARG A 836 -14.22 -1.37 15.13
N ASP A 837 -14.91 -1.15 14.02
CA ASP A 837 -16.18 -1.82 13.71
C ASP A 837 -16.02 -3.36 13.59
N LEU A 838 -14.82 -3.84 13.23
CA LEU A 838 -14.47 -5.26 13.20
C LEU A 838 -14.14 -5.84 14.59
N GLY A 839 -14.14 -5.03 15.66
CA GLY A 839 -13.75 -5.45 17.00
C GLY A 839 -12.24 -5.44 17.24
N VAL A 840 -11.50 -4.58 16.53
CA VAL A 840 -10.05 -4.44 16.70
C VAL A 840 -9.70 -3.38 17.74
N ASP A 841 -8.83 -3.73 18.69
CA ASP A 841 -8.29 -2.82 19.68
C ASP A 841 -7.13 -2.00 19.12
N ILE A 842 -7.37 -0.70 18.94
CA ILE A 842 -6.38 0.25 18.43
C ILE A 842 -5.65 0.91 19.60
N VAL A 843 -4.41 0.48 19.87
CA VAL A 843 -3.60 0.95 21.01
C VAL A 843 -2.60 2.02 20.57
N GLY A 844 -2.88 3.27 20.92
CA GLY A 844 -2.16 4.44 20.43
C GLY A 844 -2.70 4.93 19.07
N PRO A 845 -1.92 5.71 18.30
CA PRO A 845 -0.59 6.21 18.60
C PRO A 845 -0.61 7.34 19.64
N ARG A 846 0.50 7.49 20.35
CA ARG A 846 0.71 8.54 21.35
C ARG A 846 1.34 9.78 20.75
N LYS A 847 1.20 10.88 21.51
CA LYS A 847 1.94 12.13 21.26
C LYS A 847 3.37 12.02 21.78
N GLY A 848 4.34 12.28 20.93
CA GLY A 848 5.77 12.22 21.27
C GLY A 848 6.64 12.89 20.22
N ARG A 849 7.96 12.77 20.39
CA ARG A 849 8.92 13.25 19.39
C ARG A 849 9.07 12.18 18.30
N LEU A 850 8.71 12.54 17.08
CA LEU A 850 8.73 11.64 15.92
C LEU A 850 10.11 11.61 15.25
N SER A 851 10.32 10.68 14.32
CA SER A 851 11.58 10.48 13.60
C SER A 851 12.06 11.70 12.79
N ASN A 852 11.13 12.58 12.39
CA ASN A 852 11.44 13.86 11.74
C ASN A 852 11.81 14.98 12.75
N GLY A 853 11.95 14.67 14.03
CA GLY A 853 12.32 15.59 15.09
C GLY A 853 11.17 16.44 15.64
N MET A 854 9.98 16.42 15.01
CA MET A 854 8.81 17.20 15.42
C MET A 854 8.02 16.52 16.55
N MET A 855 7.35 17.33 17.37
CA MET A 855 6.38 16.83 18.35
C MET A 855 5.03 16.61 17.68
N GLY A 856 4.46 15.41 17.79
CA GLY A 856 3.21 15.07 17.12
C GLY A 856 2.63 13.73 17.58
N ILE A 857 1.41 13.45 17.13
CA ILE A 857 0.72 12.17 17.39
C ILE A 857 1.17 11.19 16.31
N GLY A 858 1.60 9.98 16.69
CA GLY A 858 2.13 9.02 15.72
C GLY A 858 3.13 8.02 16.29
N MET A 859 3.56 8.22 17.54
CA MET A 859 4.46 7.31 18.23
C MET A 859 3.70 6.06 18.70
N MET A 860 4.26 4.87 18.50
CA MET A 860 3.66 3.63 19.00
C MET A 860 3.41 3.69 20.53
N ALA A 861 2.38 2.98 20.99
CA ALA A 861 2.20 2.64 22.40
C ALA A 861 3.50 2.07 23.01
N THR A 862 3.73 2.27 24.31
CA THR A 862 4.85 1.57 24.97
C THR A 862 4.53 0.07 25.06
N PRO A 863 5.55 -0.79 25.11
CA PRO A 863 5.33 -2.20 25.41
C PRO A 863 4.52 -2.43 26.69
N ASP A 864 4.64 -1.58 27.73
CA ASP A 864 3.80 -1.64 28.94
C ASP A 864 2.31 -1.51 28.63
N GLN A 865 1.93 -0.50 27.84
CA GLN A 865 0.54 -0.27 27.46
C GLN A 865 -0.01 -1.37 26.55
N ILE A 866 0.84 -1.99 25.74
CA ILE A 866 0.45 -3.13 24.91
C ILE A 866 0.18 -4.36 25.79
N MET A 867 0.97 -4.55 26.85
CA MET A 867 0.75 -5.62 27.82
C MET A 867 -0.53 -5.42 28.64
N GLU A 868 -0.83 -4.19 29.07
CA GLU A 868 -2.09 -3.87 29.77
C GLU A 868 -3.32 -4.28 28.95
N VAL A 869 -3.35 -3.91 27.66
CA VAL A 869 -4.46 -4.28 26.76
C VAL A 869 -4.48 -5.78 26.45
N LEU A 870 -3.31 -6.42 26.38
CA LEU A 870 -3.23 -7.88 26.20
C LEU A 870 -3.81 -8.63 27.40
N ASP A 871 -3.56 -8.16 28.62
CA ASP A 871 -4.09 -8.74 29.84
C ASP A 871 -5.62 -8.60 29.88
N GLU A 872 -6.15 -7.40 29.58
CA GLU A 872 -7.60 -7.14 29.45
C GLU A 872 -8.25 -8.07 28.41
N ALA A 873 -7.66 -8.20 27.22
CA ALA A 873 -8.16 -9.07 26.16
C ALA A 873 -8.19 -10.55 26.55
N PHE A 874 -7.25 -11.00 27.39
CA PHE A 874 -7.22 -12.37 27.91
C PHE A 874 -8.22 -12.60 29.05
N GLU A 875 -8.52 -11.59 29.87
CA GLU A 875 -9.60 -11.64 30.84
C GLU A 875 -10.97 -11.77 30.15
N GLU A 876 -11.21 -11.00 29.07
CA GLU A 876 -12.45 -11.09 28.29
C GLU A 876 -12.63 -12.45 27.60
N LEU A 877 -11.55 -12.99 27.01
CA LEU A 877 -11.54 -14.34 26.43
C LEU A 877 -11.87 -15.45 27.44
N ALA A 878 -11.67 -15.20 28.73
CA ALA A 878 -11.95 -16.15 29.80
C ALA A 878 -13.43 -16.14 30.24
N ASP A 879 -14.22 -15.12 29.88
CA ASP A 879 -15.63 -14.95 30.31
C ASP A 879 -16.63 -15.09 29.14
N GLN A 880 -16.67 -16.29 28.55
CA GLN A 880 -17.47 -16.56 27.34
C GLN A 880 -18.99 -16.50 27.58
N GLU A 881 -19.48 -16.87 28.78
CA GLU A 881 -20.91 -16.85 29.11
C GLU A 881 -21.44 -15.40 29.14
N HIS A 882 -20.67 -14.47 29.74
CA HIS A 882 -21.04 -13.05 29.77
C HIS A 882 -21.11 -12.43 28.37
N ASN A 883 -20.15 -12.75 27.51
CA ASN A 883 -20.11 -12.25 26.14
C ASN A 883 -21.30 -12.75 25.29
N ILE A 884 -21.73 -14.00 25.49
CA ILE A 884 -22.89 -14.55 24.76
C ILE A 884 -24.19 -13.90 25.26
N CYS A 885 -24.33 -13.63 26.57
CA CYS A 885 -25.47 -12.87 27.10
C CYS A 885 -25.51 -11.44 26.52
N LYS A 886 -24.36 -10.75 26.44
CA LYS A 886 -24.25 -9.43 25.81
C LYS A 886 -24.64 -9.47 24.32
N TRP A 887 -24.21 -10.49 23.59
CA TRP A 887 -24.58 -10.67 22.19
C TRP A 887 -26.08 -10.88 21.98
N ALA A 888 -26.72 -11.60 22.91
CA ALA A 888 -28.16 -11.82 22.90
C ALA A 888 -28.93 -10.54 23.24
N GLN A 889 -28.44 -9.74 24.19
CA GLN A 889 -29.00 -8.42 24.50
C GLN A 889 -28.91 -7.46 23.30
N GLU A 890 -27.74 -7.36 22.67
CA GLU A 890 -27.55 -6.57 21.44
C GLU A 890 -28.42 -7.07 20.28
N ALA A 891 -28.57 -8.39 20.12
CA ALA A 891 -29.41 -8.97 19.09
C ALA A 891 -30.90 -8.67 19.32
N ALA A 892 -31.36 -8.76 20.57
CA ALA A 892 -32.71 -8.38 20.99
C ALA A 892 -33.01 -6.89 20.77
N ALA A 893 -32.00 -6.02 20.88
CA ALA A 893 -32.13 -4.59 20.62
C ALA A 893 -32.15 -4.22 19.12
N SER A 894 -31.57 -5.07 18.25
CA SER A 894 -31.35 -4.76 16.83
C SER A 894 -32.54 -5.02 15.91
N ASP A 895 -33.62 -5.64 16.38
CA ASP A 895 -34.78 -6.04 15.56
C ASP A 895 -34.47 -7.00 14.37
N GLU A 896 -33.25 -7.52 14.25
CA GLU A 896 -32.77 -8.38 13.16
C GLU A 896 -32.39 -9.77 13.66
N PHE A 897 -33.16 -10.80 13.25
CA PHE A 897 -32.88 -12.21 13.58
C PHE A 897 -31.45 -12.65 13.24
N ALA A 898 -30.85 -12.10 12.17
CA ALA A 898 -29.48 -12.40 11.76
C ALA A 898 -28.44 -12.18 12.88
N GLN A 899 -28.70 -11.25 13.81
CA GLN A 899 -27.81 -10.98 14.94
C GLN A 899 -27.81 -12.11 15.99
N TRP A 900 -28.85 -12.94 16.04
CA TRP A 900 -28.91 -14.12 16.92
C TRP A 900 -28.05 -15.28 16.41
N THR A 901 -27.67 -15.30 15.12
CA THR A 901 -26.84 -16.36 14.52
C THR A 901 -25.54 -16.58 15.29
N ARG A 902 -24.90 -15.50 15.80
CA ARG A 902 -23.66 -15.62 16.59
C ARG A 902 -23.88 -16.31 17.95
N VAL A 903 -25.05 -16.11 18.56
CA VAL A 903 -25.44 -16.75 19.82
C VAL A 903 -25.68 -18.24 19.59
N PHE A 904 -26.43 -18.59 18.53
CA PHE A 904 -26.67 -19.99 18.17
C PHE A 904 -25.39 -20.74 17.80
N ASP A 905 -24.53 -20.13 16.98
CA ASP A 905 -23.23 -20.71 16.63
C ASP A 905 -22.36 -20.98 17.86
N ALA A 906 -22.38 -20.09 18.86
CA ALA A 906 -21.61 -20.26 20.08
C ALA A 906 -22.12 -21.44 20.92
N ILE A 907 -23.45 -21.60 21.02
CA ILE A 907 -24.08 -22.73 21.71
C ILE A 907 -23.81 -24.04 20.95
N ASP A 908 -23.99 -24.05 19.63
CA ASP A 908 -23.83 -25.24 18.78
C ASP A 908 -22.36 -25.73 18.76
N LYS A 909 -21.40 -24.82 18.94
CA LYS A 909 -19.96 -25.12 19.07
C LYS A 909 -19.53 -25.44 20.51
N GLY A 910 -20.44 -25.40 21.48
CA GLY A 910 -20.16 -25.70 22.89
C GLY A 910 -19.31 -24.66 23.61
N MET A 911 -19.31 -23.40 23.15
CA MET A 911 -18.61 -22.29 23.80
C MET A 911 -19.25 -21.93 25.15
N ALA A 912 -20.56 -22.10 25.26
CA ALA A 912 -21.29 -22.07 26.53
C ALA A 912 -22.52 -22.99 26.47
N GLY A 913 -23.13 -23.25 27.63
CA GLY A 913 -24.42 -23.95 27.71
C GLY A 913 -25.57 -23.11 27.14
N ILE A 914 -26.71 -23.74 26.86
CA ILE A 914 -27.90 -23.02 26.41
C ILE A 914 -28.59 -22.24 27.53
N ASP A 915 -28.49 -22.74 28.77
CA ASP A 915 -29.10 -22.14 29.96
C ASP A 915 -28.17 -21.13 30.66
N ILE A 916 -27.43 -20.34 29.87
CA ILE A 916 -26.64 -19.24 30.42
C ILE A 916 -27.55 -18.17 31.01
N VAL A 917 -27.08 -17.61 32.12
CA VAL A 917 -27.78 -16.60 32.91
C VAL A 917 -26.86 -15.40 33.03
N ASP A 918 -27.32 -14.22 32.67
CA ASP A 918 -26.57 -12.98 32.88
C ASP A 918 -26.35 -12.75 34.38
N ASP A 919 -25.09 -12.59 34.78
CA ASP A 919 -24.69 -12.34 36.17
C ASP A 919 -25.15 -10.96 36.69
N THR A 920 -25.66 -10.07 35.81
CA THR A 920 -26.12 -8.71 36.16
C THR A 920 -27.57 -8.68 36.65
N ASN A 921 -28.48 -9.35 35.94
CA ASN A 921 -29.93 -9.26 36.15
C ASN A 921 -30.64 -10.64 36.23
N GLY A 922 -29.91 -11.74 36.04
CA GLY A 922 -30.47 -13.08 36.05
C GLY A 922 -31.24 -13.46 34.78
N ASP A 923 -31.25 -12.64 33.74
CA ASP A 923 -31.96 -12.95 32.50
C ASP A 923 -31.26 -14.07 31.73
N THR A 924 -32.06 -14.96 31.15
CA THR A 924 -31.59 -15.99 30.22
C THR A 924 -31.67 -15.50 28.78
N LEU A 925 -31.07 -16.23 27.84
CA LEU A 925 -31.24 -15.97 26.40
C LEU A 925 -32.72 -15.88 25.99
N LEU A 926 -33.59 -16.67 26.62
CA LEU A 926 -35.03 -16.64 26.34
C LEU A 926 -35.71 -15.39 26.90
N HIS A 927 -35.21 -14.81 27.99
CA HIS A 927 -35.69 -13.52 28.50
C HIS A 927 -35.42 -12.39 27.51
N TYR A 928 -34.20 -12.33 26.95
CA TYR A 928 -33.87 -11.35 25.90
C TYR A 928 -34.72 -11.56 24.63
N ALA A 929 -34.88 -12.80 24.16
CA ALA A 929 -35.74 -13.10 23.01
C ALA A 929 -37.22 -12.73 23.26
N ALA A 930 -37.71 -12.88 24.50
CA ALA A 930 -39.07 -12.47 24.90
C ALA A 930 -39.26 -10.95 25.05
N GLY A 931 -38.22 -10.15 24.84
CA GLY A 931 -38.23 -8.69 24.94
C GLY A 931 -37.84 -8.15 26.32
N GLY A 932 -36.96 -8.85 27.04
CA GLY A 932 -36.28 -8.34 28.25
C GLY A 932 -35.40 -7.13 27.95
N GLU A 933 -35.22 -6.25 28.94
CA GLU A 933 -34.52 -4.94 28.92
C GLU A 933 -34.04 -4.39 27.56
N GLY A 934 -34.78 -3.41 27.01
CA GLY A 934 -34.42 -2.64 25.80
C GLY A 934 -33.91 -1.21 26.09
N GLU A 935 -33.53 -0.45 25.05
CA GLU A 935 -33.10 0.96 25.18
C GLU A 935 -34.23 1.88 25.70
N LEU A 936 -33.85 2.90 26.48
CA LEU A 936 -34.75 3.90 27.06
C LEU A 936 -35.46 4.71 25.96
N HIS A 937 -36.71 4.35 25.64
CA HIS A 937 -37.56 5.17 24.76
C HIS A 937 -38.13 6.39 25.51
N GLU A 938 -38.51 7.45 24.76
CA GLU A 938 -39.05 8.74 25.28
C GLU A 938 -40.27 8.59 26.23
N ASN A 939 -40.87 7.40 26.27
CA ASN A 939 -42.05 7.07 27.08
C ASN A 939 -41.70 6.42 28.44
N GLY A 940 -40.41 6.20 28.73
CA GLY A 940 -39.93 5.68 30.03
C GLY A 940 -40.22 4.20 30.30
N GLN A 941 -40.42 3.38 29.26
CA GLN A 941 -40.58 1.93 29.38
C GLN A 941 -39.31 1.20 28.92
N ASN A 942 -38.87 0.22 29.72
CA ASN A 942 -37.57 -0.47 29.62
C ASN A 942 -37.72 -1.87 28.97
N LEU A 943 -38.66 -2.07 28.04
CA LEU A 943 -38.94 -3.37 27.46
C LEU A 943 -38.53 -3.42 25.98
N GLY A 944 -37.77 -4.44 25.61
CA GLY A 944 -37.33 -4.71 24.24
C GLY A 944 -38.45 -5.32 23.38
N LYS A 945 -38.24 -5.39 22.06
CA LYS A 945 -39.20 -6.00 21.14
C LYS A 945 -39.02 -7.53 21.13
N PRO A 946 -40.09 -8.32 21.26
CA PRO A 946 -39.98 -9.78 21.24
C PRO A 946 -39.60 -10.33 19.85
N ASP A 947 -38.60 -11.21 19.79
CA ASP A 947 -38.13 -11.92 18.59
C ASP A 947 -38.62 -13.37 18.57
N LEU A 948 -39.66 -13.63 17.78
CA LEU A 948 -40.34 -14.92 17.70
C LEU A 948 -39.47 -16.03 17.13
N GLU A 949 -38.64 -15.70 16.11
CA GLU A 949 -37.79 -16.69 15.45
C GLU A 949 -36.66 -17.10 16.39
N ALA A 950 -36.07 -16.14 17.11
CA ALA A 950 -35.04 -16.43 18.10
C ALA A 950 -35.56 -17.30 19.26
N ALA A 951 -36.75 -16.98 19.79
CA ALA A 951 -37.36 -17.78 20.86
C ALA A 951 -37.64 -19.23 20.42
N GLN A 952 -38.13 -19.44 19.19
CA GLN A 952 -38.37 -20.79 18.65
C GLN A 952 -37.07 -21.59 18.52
N GLU A 953 -36.01 -20.98 18.00
CA GLU A 953 -34.71 -21.63 17.84
C GLU A 953 -34.04 -21.99 19.19
N LEU A 954 -34.23 -21.16 20.23
CA LEU A 954 -33.78 -21.47 21.59
C LEU A 954 -34.57 -22.64 22.21
N ILE A 955 -35.90 -22.66 22.03
CA ILE A 955 -36.77 -23.75 22.50
C ILE A 955 -36.40 -25.07 21.81
N ILE A 956 -36.16 -25.05 20.49
CA ILE A 956 -35.74 -26.24 19.72
C ILE A 956 -34.42 -26.81 20.25
N ARG A 957 -33.49 -25.94 20.67
CA ARG A 957 -32.21 -26.34 21.28
C ARG A 957 -32.31 -26.75 22.75
N GLY A 958 -33.50 -26.67 23.34
CA GLY A 958 -33.80 -27.19 24.68
C GLY A 958 -33.50 -26.25 25.84
N ILE A 959 -33.60 -24.93 25.63
CA ILE A 959 -33.50 -23.95 26.72
C ILE A 959 -34.57 -24.19 27.80
N ASP A 960 -34.23 -23.96 29.07
CA ASP A 960 -35.20 -23.99 30.17
C ASP A 960 -36.20 -22.83 30.06
N VAL A 961 -37.41 -23.16 29.59
CA VAL A 961 -38.51 -22.21 29.40
C VAL A 961 -39.12 -21.68 30.72
N ASN A 962 -38.80 -22.32 31.85
CA ASN A 962 -39.32 -21.95 33.17
C ASN A 962 -38.28 -21.26 34.05
N ALA A 963 -37.07 -21.00 33.54
CA ALA A 963 -36.04 -20.27 34.26
C ALA A 963 -36.56 -18.89 34.71
N THR A 964 -36.22 -18.50 35.93
CA THR A 964 -36.60 -17.20 36.50
C THR A 964 -35.38 -16.29 36.65
N ASN A 965 -35.54 -15.02 36.30
CA ASN A 965 -34.51 -14.01 36.57
C ASN A 965 -34.46 -13.57 38.04
N ASP A 966 -33.59 -12.60 38.37
CA ASP A 966 -33.41 -12.10 39.75
C ASP A 966 -34.68 -11.46 40.34
N HIS A 967 -35.67 -11.13 39.50
CA HIS A 967 -36.98 -10.62 39.89
C HIS A 967 -38.04 -11.71 40.08
N GLY A 968 -37.70 -12.99 39.83
CA GLY A 968 -38.64 -14.11 39.90
C GLY A 968 -39.54 -14.23 38.67
N PHE A 969 -39.25 -13.52 37.59
CA PHE A 969 -40.03 -13.56 36.35
C PHE A 969 -39.46 -14.58 35.38
N THR A 970 -40.35 -15.30 34.70
CA THR A 970 -40.00 -16.16 33.56
C THR A 970 -40.13 -15.40 32.25
N SER A 971 -39.61 -15.94 31.15
CA SER A 971 -39.78 -15.36 29.82
C SER A 971 -41.26 -15.20 29.42
N LEU A 972 -42.18 -16.01 29.98
CA LEU A 972 -43.63 -15.85 29.82
C LEU A 972 -44.15 -14.59 30.51
N HIS A 973 -43.63 -14.23 31.68
CA HIS A 973 -43.97 -12.97 32.34
C HIS A 973 -43.54 -11.77 31.48
N VAL A 974 -42.32 -11.82 30.94
CA VAL A 974 -41.78 -10.78 30.04
C VAL A 974 -42.65 -10.64 28.78
N ALA A 975 -43.04 -11.75 28.15
CA ALA A 975 -43.89 -11.73 26.95
C ALA A 975 -45.31 -11.16 27.22
N VAL A 976 -45.88 -11.46 28.39
CA VAL A 976 -47.19 -10.92 28.83
C VAL A 976 -47.09 -9.42 29.11
N MET A 977 -46.04 -8.98 29.80
CA MET A 977 -45.79 -7.56 30.07
C MET A 977 -45.54 -6.76 28.78
N ASN A 978 -44.91 -7.39 27.78
CA ASN A 978 -44.74 -6.86 26.43
C ASN A 978 -46.02 -6.88 25.56
N ASN A 979 -47.14 -7.42 26.04
CA ASN A 979 -48.39 -7.50 25.28
C ASN A 979 -48.27 -8.21 23.91
N SER A 980 -47.37 -9.19 23.82
CA SER A 980 -47.08 -9.94 22.60
C SER A 980 -47.84 -11.27 22.55
N SER A 981 -49.05 -11.26 21.98
CA SER A 981 -49.90 -12.46 21.88
C SER A 981 -49.19 -13.62 21.17
N LYS A 982 -48.41 -13.34 20.12
CA LYS A 982 -47.66 -14.34 19.37
C LYS A 982 -46.52 -14.97 20.18
N MET A 983 -45.81 -14.19 20.99
CA MET A 983 -44.73 -14.71 21.84
C MET A 983 -45.29 -15.59 22.95
N VAL A 984 -46.41 -15.16 23.54
CA VAL A 984 -47.15 -15.97 24.52
C VAL A 984 -47.61 -17.30 23.90
N GLU A 985 -48.08 -17.29 22.64
CA GLU A 985 -48.47 -18.51 21.92
C GLU A 985 -47.29 -19.48 21.75
N VAL A 986 -46.13 -18.96 21.34
CA VAL A 986 -44.89 -19.73 21.18
C VAL A 986 -44.44 -20.35 22.51
N LEU A 987 -44.42 -19.56 23.59
CA LEU A 987 -43.98 -20.02 24.91
C LEU A 987 -44.96 -21.03 25.53
N LEU A 988 -46.28 -20.81 25.42
CA LEU A 988 -47.29 -21.76 25.92
C LEU A 988 -47.32 -23.07 25.12
N SER A 989 -46.84 -23.04 23.87
CA SER A 989 -46.70 -24.24 23.03
C SER A 989 -45.38 -25.00 23.29
N ALA A 990 -44.47 -24.43 24.09
CA ALA A 990 -43.17 -25.04 24.37
C ALA A 990 -43.31 -26.29 25.25
N PRO A 991 -42.57 -27.38 24.98
CA PRO A 991 -42.61 -28.58 25.81
C PRO A 991 -42.20 -28.29 27.26
N GLY A 992 -43.04 -28.67 28.22
CA GLY A 992 -42.71 -28.54 29.65
C GLY A 992 -42.91 -27.15 30.27
N ILE A 993 -43.55 -26.22 29.56
CA ILE A 993 -43.92 -24.91 30.12
C ILE A 993 -44.84 -25.04 31.34
N ASP A 994 -44.57 -24.25 32.39
CA ASP A 994 -45.43 -24.06 33.54
C ASP A 994 -45.84 -22.57 33.66
N ALA A 995 -47.06 -22.26 33.25
CA ALA A 995 -47.60 -20.90 33.33
C ALA A 995 -48.22 -20.57 34.70
N SER A 996 -48.22 -21.50 35.67
CA SER A 996 -48.91 -21.32 36.96
C SER A 996 -48.45 -20.08 37.72
N ASN A 997 -47.14 -19.83 37.76
CA ASN A 997 -46.57 -18.66 38.42
C ASN A 997 -46.99 -17.34 37.75
N CYS A 998 -47.00 -17.30 36.41
CA CYS A 998 -47.43 -16.13 35.64
C CYS A 998 -48.93 -15.86 35.82
N ILE A 999 -49.75 -16.91 35.79
CA ILE A 999 -51.19 -16.83 36.01
C ILE A 999 -51.50 -16.34 37.43
N ASN A 1000 -50.81 -16.86 38.45
CA ASN A 1000 -50.97 -16.43 39.84
C ASN A 1000 -50.51 -14.98 40.03
N PHE A 1001 -49.39 -14.58 39.41
CA PHE A 1001 -48.91 -13.20 39.41
C PHE A 1001 -49.96 -12.22 38.83
N LEU A 1002 -50.66 -12.59 37.76
CA LEU A 1002 -51.73 -11.78 37.16
C LEU A 1002 -53.04 -11.81 37.96
N ARG A 1003 -53.27 -12.83 38.77
CA ARG A 1003 -54.47 -12.97 39.62
C ARG A 1003 -54.30 -12.28 40.98
N ASP A 1004 -53.07 -11.95 41.40
CA ASP A 1004 -52.80 -11.23 42.64
C ASP A 1004 -53.37 -9.78 42.58
N PRO A 1005 -54.28 -9.40 43.50
CA PRO A 1005 -54.84 -8.05 43.58
C PRO A 1005 -53.80 -6.92 43.68
N LYS A 1006 -52.60 -7.20 44.20
CA LYS A 1006 -51.51 -6.22 44.33
C LYS A 1006 -50.94 -5.79 42.97
N ASN A 1007 -51.05 -6.64 41.95
CA ASN A 1007 -50.53 -6.39 40.60
C ASN A 1007 -51.62 -5.84 39.64
N ALA A 1008 -52.79 -5.44 40.17
CA ALA A 1008 -53.95 -5.03 39.39
C ALA A 1008 -53.72 -3.82 38.44
N LYS A 1009 -52.65 -3.04 38.63
CA LYS A 1009 -52.26 -1.96 37.71
C LYS A 1009 -51.62 -2.48 36.43
N ASP A 1010 -50.76 -3.49 36.53
CA ASP A 1010 -50.08 -4.11 35.40
C ASP A 1010 -51.04 -5.04 34.64
N VAL A 1011 -51.92 -5.71 35.38
CA VAL A 1011 -52.98 -6.57 34.83
C VAL A 1011 -53.92 -5.79 33.90
N LYS A 1012 -54.30 -4.55 34.22
CA LYS A 1012 -55.23 -3.73 33.39
C LYS A 1012 -54.70 -3.40 32.00
N GLN A 1013 -53.39 -3.51 31.76
CA GLN A 1013 -52.75 -3.17 30.49
C GLN A 1013 -52.57 -4.39 29.56
N VAL A 1014 -52.82 -5.61 30.05
CA VAL A 1014 -52.68 -6.84 29.25
C VAL A 1014 -53.87 -7.00 28.29
N LYS A 1015 -53.59 -7.32 27.01
CA LYS A 1015 -54.60 -7.57 25.97
C LYS A 1015 -55.55 -8.71 26.37
N PRO A 1016 -56.87 -8.61 26.06
CA PRO A 1016 -57.85 -9.66 26.36
C PRO A 1016 -57.45 -11.03 25.81
N GLU A 1017 -56.94 -11.08 24.58
CA GLU A 1017 -56.51 -12.31 23.90
C GLU A 1017 -55.45 -13.10 24.70
N ILE A 1018 -54.49 -12.41 25.33
CA ILE A 1018 -53.45 -13.05 26.15
C ILE A 1018 -54.06 -13.65 27.42
N ARG A 1019 -55.05 -12.99 28.01
CA ARG A 1019 -55.76 -13.51 29.19
C ARG A 1019 -56.56 -14.75 28.85
N ASP A 1020 -57.25 -14.74 27.71
CA ASP A 1020 -58.01 -15.90 27.23
C ASP A 1020 -57.08 -17.10 27.02
N MET A 1021 -55.90 -16.90 26.41
CA MET A 1021 -54.90 -17.96 26.24
C MET A 1021 -54.37 -18.53 27.57
N LEU A 1022 -54.10 -17.67 28.54
CA LEU A 1022 -53.63 -18.08 29.87
C LEU A 1022 -54.72 -18.80 30.68
N ASP A 1023 -55.99 -18.36 30.56
CA ASP A 1023 -57.13 -19.01 31.20
C ASP A 1023 -57.46 -20.36 30.53
N GLU A 1024 -57.35 -20.47 29.20
CA GLU A 1024 -57.45 -21.74 28.49
C GLU A 1024 -56.37 -22.74 28.95
N TRP A 1025 -55.12 -22.27 29.06
CA TRP A 1025 -54.02 -23.09 29.60
C TRP A 1025 -54.29 -23.49 31.06
N ALA A 1026 -54.76 -22.57 31.91
CA ALA A 1026 -55.08 -22.83 33.32
C ALA A 1026 -56.18 -23.89 33.48
N ASN A 1027 -57.21 -23.82 32.64
CA ASN A 1027 -58.33 -24.77 32.63
C ASN A 1027 -57.90 -26.17 32.18
N ALA A 1028 -56.93 -26.25 31.26
CA ALA A 1028 -56.37 -27.52 30.80
C ALA A 1028 -55.43 -28.18 31.83
N HIS A 1029 -54.81 -27.41 32.74
CA HIS A 1029 -53.74 -27.87 33.64
C HIS A 1029 -54.08 -27.84 35.14
N THR A 1030 -55.32 -27.54 35.52
CA THR A 1030 -55.83 -27.58 36.92
C THR A 1030 -55.06 -26.67 37.89
N VAL A 1031 -54.82 -25.41 37.52
CA VAL A 1031 -54.12 -24.44 38.38
C VAL A 1031 -55.03 -24.02 39.56
N ILE A 1032 -54.61 -24.32 40.79
CA ILE A 1032 -55.32 -23.96 42.04
C ILE A 1032 -54.93 -22.53 42.44
N ALA A 1033 -55.92 -21.70 42.78
CA ALA A 1033 -55.68 -20.34 43.29
C ALA A 1033 -54.99 -20.39 44.68
N PRO A 1034 -54.01 -19.52 44.97
CA PRO A 1034 -53.34 -19.52 46.27
C PRO A 1034 -54.34 -19.18 47.40
N GLU A 1035 -54.25 -19.91 48.52
CA GLU A 1035 -54.95 -19.59 49.76
C GLU A 1035 -54.46 -18.23 50.30
N GLU A 1036 -55.41 -17.40 50.77
CA GLU A 1036 -55.13 -16.14 51.44
C GLU A 1036 -54.41 -16.40 52.77
N ASP A 1037 -53.08 -16.38 52.78
CA ASP A 1037 -52.33 -16.25 54.02
C ASP A 1037 -52.17 -14.77 54.36
N HIS A 1038 -53.05 -14.33 55.25
CA HIS A 1038 -52.94 -13.10 56.00
C HIS A 1038 -51.73 -13.19 56.93
N ASP A 1039 -50.67 -12.44 56.63
CA ASP A 1039 -50.06 -11.65 57.69
C ASP A 1039 -49.59 -10.28 57.19
N ASN A 1040 -50.21 -9.27 57.78
CA ASN A 1040 -49.80 -7.89 57.71
C ASN A 1040 -48.54 -7.74 58.55
N ASP A 1041 -47.43 -7.34 57.91
CA ASP A 1041 -46.44 -6.50 58.59
C ASP A 1041 -46.06 -5.36 57.64
N LEU A 1042 -46.61 -4.20 57.98
CA LEU A 1042 -46.02 -2.86 57.93
C LEU A 1042 -44.72 -2.70 57.13
N ILE A 1043 -44.73 -1.72 56.24
CA ILE A 1043 -43.52 -0.98 55.88
C ILE A 1043 -43.05 -0.27 57.16
N ASP A 1044 -42.12 -0.88 57.90
CA ASP A 1044 -41.04 -0.18 58.58
C ASP A 1044 -39.88 -1.14 58.91
N ASP A 1045 -38.66 -0.73 58.55
CA ASP A 1045 -37.39 -1.15 59.16
C ASP A 1045 -37.03 -2.64 59.32
N ARG A 1046 -37.48 -3.56 58.44
CA ARG A 1046 -36.75 -4.84 58.31
C ARG A 1046 -35.51 -4.64 57.46
N GLU A 1047 -34.42 -4.49 58.20
CA GLU A 1047 -33.09 -4.42 57.68
C GLU A 1047 -32.82 -5.53 56.64
N ARG A 1048 -32.47 -5.14 55.41
CA ARG A 1048 -32.25 -6.09 54.29
C ARG A 1048 -31.24 -7.15 54.70
N THR A 1049 -31.57 -8.42 54.49
CA THR A 1049 -30.65 -9.53 54.75
C THR A 1049 -29.98 -10.03 53.48
N TYR A 1050 -28.74 -10.48 53.59
CA TYR A 1050 -27.90 -10.93 52.50
C TYR A 1050 -27.22 -12.24 52.86
N LEU A 1051 -26.91 -13.07 51.86
CA LEU A 1051 -26.04 -14.23 52.08
C LEU A 1051 -24.59 -13.76 52.15
N TYR A 1052 -23.86 -14.26 53.15
CA TYR A 1052 -22.47 -13.95 53.40
C TYR A 1052 -21.67 -15.24 53.50
N PHE A 1053 -20.63 -15.38 52.67
CA PHE A 1053 -19.76 -16.54 52.60
C PHE A 1053 -18.50 -16.33 53.43
N THR A 1054 -18.27 -17.20 54.42
CA THR A 1054 -17.10 -17.17 55.30
C THR A 1054 -16.09 -18.25 54.91
N TYR A 1055 -14.81 -17.87 54.83
CA TYR A 1055 -13.72 -18.78 54.42
C TYR A 1055 -12.46 -18.70 55.32
N GLY A 1056 -12.45 -17.81 56.31
CA GLY A 1056 -11.29 -17.47 57.14
C GLY A 1056 -11.60 -17.45 58.64
N SER A 1057 -11.07 -16.46 59.37
CA SER A 1057 -11.27 -16.30 60.84
C SER A 1057 -12.73 -16.09 61.29
N LEU A 1058 -13.65 -15.91 60.34
CA LEU A 1058 -15.10 -15.80 60.53
C LEU A 1058 -15.86 -17.14 60.37
N LYS A 1059 -15.17 -18.24 60.08
CA LYS A 1059 -15.76 -19.59 60.13
C LYS A 1059 -16.09 -19.98 61.58
N LYS A 1060 -17.11 -20.82 61.75
CA LYS A 1060 -17.55 -21.30 63.06
C LYS A 1060 -16.40 -21.96 63.84
N GLY A 1061 -16.23 -21.56 65.09
CA GLY A 1061 -15.16 -22.07 65.98
C GLY A 1061 -13.85 -21.28 65.95
N PHE A 1062 -13.77 -20.18 65.20
CA PHE A 1062 -12.64 -19.25 65.20
C PHE A 1062 -12.92 -18.00 66.07
N PRO A 1063 -11.89 -17.33 66.63
CA PRO A 1063 -12.10 -16.25 67.60
C PRO A 1063 -12.92 -15.05 67.11
N ASN A 1064 -12.82 -14.68 65.83
CA ASN A 1064 -13.59 -13.55 65.30
C ASN A 1064 -15.06 -13.92 65.03
N HIS A 1065 -15.36 -15.20 64.78
CA HIS A 1065 -16.74 -15.69 64.68
C HIS A 1065 -17.45 -15.59 66.03
N ASP A 1066 -16.82 -16.08 67.10
CA ASP A 1066 -17.40 -16.06 68.45
C ASP A 1066 -17.62 -14.61 68.95
N ALA A 1067 -16.72 -13.69 68.60
CA ALA A 1067 -16.84 -12.28 68.94
C ALA A 1067 -17.95 -11.52 68.16
N HIS A 1068 -18.44 -12.09 67.05
CA HIS A 1068 -19.50 -11.53 66.21
C HIS A 1068 -20.65 -12.53 66.01
N ALA A 1069 -20.87 -13.42 66.99
CA ALA A 1069 -21.87 -14.48 66.92
C ALA A 1069 -23.29 -13.92 66.74
N ASP A 1070 -23.57 -12.72 67.27
CA ASP A 1070 -24.85 -12.01 67.09
C ASP A 1070 -25.12 -11.56 65.65
N VAL A 1071 -24.07 -11.46 64.81
CA VAL A 1071 -24.15 -11.09 63.38
C VAL A 1071 -24.13 -12.32 62.47
N LEU A 1072 -23.54 -13.42 62.93
CA LEU A 1072 -23.39 -14.69 62.22
C LEU A 1072 -24.22 -15.82 62.89
N ASP A 1073 -25.44 -15.51 63.33
CA ASP A 1073 -26.32 -16.44 64.05
C ASP A 1073 -27.21 -17.30 63.12
N ASP A 1074 -27.60 -16.76 61.96
CA ASP A 1074 -28.44 -17.45 60.97
C ASP A 1074 -27.61 -18.23 59.93
N PHE A 1075 -27.22 -19.46 60.30
CA PHE A 1075 -26.48 -20.37 59.42
C PHE A 1075 -27.39 -20.98 58.33
N VAL A 1076 -27.01 -20.80 57.07
CA VAL A 1076 -27.77 -21.26 55.90
C VAL A 1076 -27.27 -22.60 55.37
N GLY A 1077 -25.97 -22.86 55.43
CA GLY A 1077 -25.37 -24.14 54.98
C GLY A 1077 -23.91 -24.03 54.54
N GLU A 1078 -23.28 -25.18 54.26
CA GLU A 1078 -21.94 -25.23 53.67
C GLU A 1078 -21.99 -24.95 52.16
N ALA A 1079 -20.96 -24.27 51.64
CA ALA A 1079 -20.89 -23.92 50.23
C ALA A 1079 -19.47 -24.02 49.68
N VAL A 1080 -19.38 -24.15 48.36
CA VAL A 1080 -18.10 -24.07 47.62
C VAL A 1080 -18.17 -22.92 46.62
N THR A 1081 -17.12 -22.11 46.50
CA THR A 1081 -17.09 -21.07 45.47
C THR A 1081 -17.20 -21.68 44.08
N ARG A 1082 -18.05 -21.10 43.21
CA ARG A 1082 -18.18 -21.55 41.81
C ARG A 1082 -16.89 -21.28 41.05
N GLN A 1083 -16.35 -20.07 41.24
CA GLN A 1083 -15.07 -19.67 40.67
C GLN A 1083 -13.90 -20.24 41.49
N ARG A 1084 -12.83 -20.63 40.81
CA ARG A 1084 -11.53 -20.92 41.45
C ARG A 1084 -10.89 -19.60 41.86
N MET A 1085 -10.44 -19.51 43.10
CA MET A 1085 -9.80 -18.31 43.62
C MET A 1085 -8.61 -18.67 44.53
N PRO A 1086 -7.52 -17.89 44.57
CA PRO A 1086 -6.41 -18.15 45.48
C PRO A 1086 -6.79 -17.75 46.90
N LEU A 1087 -6.95 -18.74 47.78
CA LEU A 1087 -6.98 -18.54 49.22
C LEU A 1087 -5.57 -18.76 49.78
N ILE A 1088 -4.86 -17.66 50.03
CA ILE A 1088 -3.45 -17.66 50.41
C ILE A 1088 -3.32 -17.69 51.93
N VAL A 1089 -2.51 -18.60 52.45
CA VAL A 1089 -2.23 -18.74 53.90
C VAL A 1089 -0.71 -18.67 54.12
N PRO A 1090 -0.20 -17.68 54.87
CA PRO A 1090 1.24 -17.57 55.16
C PRO A 1090 1.73 -18.73 56.02
N HIS A 1091 3.01 -19.10 55.93
CA HIS A 1091 3.58 -20.16 56.78
C HIS A 1091 3.81 -19.69 58.23
N GLU A 1092 4.09 -18.41 58.45
CA GLU A 1092 4.24 -17.80 59.78
C GLU A 1092 3.01 -16.93 60.16
N PRO A 1093 2.66 -16.79 61.46
CA PRO A 1093 1.54 -15.95 61.90
C PRO A 1093 1.73 -14.48 61.54
N HIS A 1094 0.83 -13.95 60.72
CA HIS A 1094 0.83 -12.56 60.27
C HIS A 1094 -0.59 -12.10 59.94
N CYS A 1095 -0.97 -10.90 60.40
CA CYS A 1095 -2.30 -10.33 60.17
C CYS A 1095 -2.20 -8.81 60.01
N ASP A 1096 -2.38 -8.33 58.78
CA ASP A 1096 -2.34 -6.91 58.42
C ASP A 1096 -3.60 -6.13 58.84
N ASN A 1097 -4.69 -6.83 59.19
CA ASN A 1097 -5.93 -6.18 59.60
C ASN A 1097 -5.74 -5.53 60.99
N PRO A 1098 -5.80 -4.19 61.12
CA PRO A 1098 -5.61 -3.48 62.38
C PRO A 1098 -6.76 -3.74 63.38
N ASN A 1099 -7.93 -4.11 62.87
CA ASN A 1099 -9.14 -4.39 63.67
C ASN A 1099 -9.21 -5.86 64.11
N CYS A 1100 -8.29 -6.72 63.65
CA CYS A 1100 -8.15 -8.09 64.13
C CYS A 1100 -7.15 -8.15 65.30
N GLY A 1101 -7.63 -8.58 66.47
CA GLY A 1101 -6.86 -8.64 67.73
C GLY A 1101 -5.87 -9.81 67.89
N TYR A 1102 -5.84 -10.73 66.93
CA TYR A 1102 -5.07 -11.98 67.01
C TYR A 1102 -3.95 -12.01 65.97
N LEU A 1103 -2.79 -12.56 66.36
CA LEU A 1103 -1.68 -12.88 65.46
C LEU A 1103 -1.74 -14.37 65.12
N HIS A 1104 -2.31 -14.71 63.96
CA HIS A 1104 -2.48 -16.07 63.43
C HIS A 1104 -2.12 -16.11 61.94
N ARG A 1105 -2.06 -17.29 61.32
CA ARG A 1105 -1.78 -17.43 59.88
C ARG A 1105 -3.03 -17.08 59.06
N MET A 1106 -3.30 -15.78 58.91
CA MET A 1106 -4.55 -15.31 58.31
C MET A 1106 -4.74 -15.85 56.88
N ALA A 1107 -5.93 -16.39 56.61
CA ALA A 1107 -6.32 -16.78 55.28
C ALA A 1107 -6.79 -15.56 54.49
N THR A 1108 -6.18 -15.31 53.35
CA THR A 1108 -6.42 -14.11 52.54
C THR A 1108 -6.91 -14.51 51.15
N LEU A 1109 -8.17 -14.20 50.85
CA LEU A 1109 -8.73 -14.43 49.52
C LEU A 1109 -8.34 -13.32 48.56
N VAL A 1110 -7.79 -13.71 47.42
CA VAL A 1110 -7.40 -12.82 46.33
C VAL A 1110 -8.43 -12.88 45.20
N ASP A 1111 -8.84 -11.72 44.68
CA ASP A 1111 -9.76 -11.60 43.55
C ASP A 1111 -9.04 -11.83 42.21
N GLN A 1112 -8.45 -13.01 42.03
CA GLN A 1112 -7.92 -13.50 40.75
C GLN A 1112 -8.71 -14.73 40.33
N LYS A 1113 -9.85 -14.50 39.68
CA LYS A 1113 -10.74 -15.57 39.20
C LYS A 1113 -9.97 -16.50 38.25
N GLY A 1114 -10.17 -17.81 38.40
CA GLY A 1114 -9.54 -18.84 37.57
C GLY A 1114 -8.20 -19.36 38.08
N ARG A 1115 -7.61 -18.72 39.09
CA ARG A 1115 -6.34 -19.14 39.74
C ARG A 1115 -6.65 -19.77 41.10
N GLY A 1116 -5.96 -20.84 41.49
CA GLY A 1116 -6.19 -21.52 42.78
C GLY A 1116 -7.27 -22.60 42.77
N GLU A 1117 -7.93 -22.84 43.90
CA GLU A 1117 -8.87 -23.95 44.10
C GLU A 1117 -10.30 -23.42 44.40
N PRO A 1118 -11.36 -24.22 44.19
CA PRO A 1118 -12.69 -23.91 44.71
C PRO A 1118 -12.68 -23.92 46.24
N ILE A 1119 -13.11 -22.83 46.86
CA ILE A 1119 -12.94 -22.62 48.30
C ILE A 1119 -14.15 -23.16 49.05
N ARG A 1120 -13.91 -23.95 50.09
CA ARG A 1120 -14.95 -24.46 50.99
C ARG A 1120 -15.16 -23.53 52.17
N GLY A 1121 -16.41 -23.14 52.39
CA GLY A 1121 -16.80 -22.22 53.44
C GLY A 1121 -18.23 -22.41 53.90
N GLU A 1122 -18.67 -21.50 54.76
CA GLU A 1122 -20.01 -21.51 55.36
C GLU A 1122 -20.78 -20.28 54.86
N VAL A 1123 -22.10 -20.40 54.70
CA VAL A 1123 -22.96 -19.29 54.30
C VAL A 1123 -23.89 -18.94 55.46
N TYR A 1124 -23.90 -17.66 55.81
CA TYR A 1124 -24.77 -17.08 56.83
C TYR A 1124 -25.70 -16.05 56.20
N ARG A 1125 -26.89 -15.87 56.76
CA ARG A 1125 -27.77 -14.77 56.41
C ARG A 1125 -27.50 -13.61 57.38
N VAL A 1126 -27.12 -12.47 56.85
CA VAL A 1126 -26.67 -11.31 57.63
C VAL A 1126 -27.51 -10.09 57.28
N SER A 1127 -27.98 -9.34 58.27
CA SER A 1127 -28.70 -8.08 58.03
C SER A 1127 -27.77 -6.98 57.50
N SER A 1128 -28.32 -5.87 57.01
CA SER A 1128 -27.53 -4.76 56.48
C SER A 1128 -26.70 -4.02 57.54
N SER A 1129 -27.07 -4.07 58.82
CA SER A 1129 -26.26 -3.53 59.94
C SER A 1129 -25.22 -4.55 60.33
N GLY A 1130 -25.56 -5.84 60.31
CA GLY A 1130 -24.60 -6.92 60.43
C GLY A 1130 -23.48 -6.80 59.40
N LEU A 1131 -23.81 -6.51 58.14
CA LEU A 1131 -22.81 -6.22 57.10
C LEU A 1131 -21.97 -4.97 57.39
N LYS A 1132 -22.54 -3.92 58.00
CA LYS A 1132 -21.77 -2.73 58.41
C LYS A 1132 -20.83 -3.02 59.58
N GLU A 1133 -21.21 -3.91 60.49
CA GLU A 1133 -20.32 -4.38 61.56
C GLU A 1133 -19.18 -5.23 60.97
N LEU A 1134 -19.46 -6.09 59.99
CA LEU A 1134 -18.43 -6.83 59.26
C LEU A 1134 -17.53 -5.90 58.42
N ASP A 1135 -18.07 -4.83 57.81
CA ASP A 1135 -17.28 -3.82 57.11
C ASP A 1135 -16.26 -3.15 58.03
N LYS A 1136 -16.66 -2.81 59.27
CA LYS A 1136 -15.74 -2.27 60.28
C LYS A 1136 -14.66 -3.28 60.65
N LEU A 1137 -15.04 -4.54 60.86
CA LEU A 1137 -14.08 -5.60 61.19
C LEU A 1137 -13.04 -5.80 60.08
N GLU A 1138 -13.45 -5.81 58.82
CA GLU A 1138 -12.58 -6.06 57.67
C GLU A 1138 -11.87 -4.80 57.13
N GLY A 1139 -12.02 -3.66 57.83
CA GLY A 1139 -11.37 -2.40 57.43
C GLY A 1139 -11.85 -1.89 56.07
N TYR A 1140 -13.14 -2.10 55.76
CA TYR A 1140 -13.78 -1.62 54.54
C TYR A 1140 -14.46 -0.26 54.79
N HIS A 1141 -13.98 0.76 54.09
CA HIS A 1141 -14.41 2.15 54.17
C HIS A 1141 -15.28 2.57 52.96
N GLY A 1142 -15.60 1.65 52.05
CA GLY A 1142 -16.43 1.87 50.87
C GLY A 1142 -15.71 1.59 49.54
N PRO A 1143 -16.43 1.47 48.42
CA PRO A 1143 -15.81 1.15 47.12
C PRO A 1143 -14.77 2.19 46.70
N GLY A 1144 -13.57 1.75 46.32
CA GLY A 1144 -12.51 2.62 45.80
C GLY A 1144 -11.73 3.46 46.84
N SER A 1145 -11.96 3.27 48.13
CA SER A 1145 -11.17 3.94 49.17
C SER A 1145 -9.73 3.38 49.22
N PRO A 1146 -8.68 4.24 49.22
CA PRO A 1146 -7.28 3.81 49.37
C PRO A 1146 -6.96 3.32 50.79
N GLU A 1147 -7.87 3.51 51.74
CA GLU A 1147 -7.74 3.05 53.13
C GLU A 1147 -8.32 1.65 53.35
N ASN A 1148 -8.89 1.02 52.31
CA ASN A 1148 -9.46 -0.33 52.42
C ASN A 1148 -8.38 -1.40 52.62
N VAL A 1149 -8.55 -2.23 53.65
CA VAL A 1149 -7.75 -3.44 53.81
C VAL A 1149 -8.34 -4.58 52.98
N TYR A 1150 -9.66 -4.80 53.11
CA TYR A 1150 -10.42 -5.72 52.28
C TYR A 1150 -11.52 -4.98 51.49
N VAL A 1151 -11.96 -5.58 50.39
CA VAL A 1151 -13.06 -5.11 49.54
C VAL A 1151 -14.17 -6.13 49.57
N ARG A 1152 -15.40 -5.68 49.82
CA ARG A 1152 -16.60 -6.53 49.72
C ARG A 1152 -16.94 -6.80 48.26
N LYS A 1153 -17.05 -8.08 47.89
CA LYS A 1153 -17.42 -8.57 46.55
C LYS A 1153 -18.61 -9.51 46.64
N ARG A 1154 -19.40 -9.59 45.57
CA ARG A 1154 -20.46 -10.57 45.41
C ARG A 1154 -19.93 -11.71 44.55
N ILE A 1155 -20.00 -12.94 45.05
CA ILE A 1155 -19.55 -14.15 44.36
C ILE A 1155 -20.68 -15.16 44.28
N ASN A 1156 -20.54 -16.13 43.38
CA ASN A 1156 -21.48 -17.24 43.26
C ASN A 1156 -20.94 -18.45 44.01
N VAL A 1157 -21.72 -18.97 44.94
CA VAL A 1157 -21.39 -20.18 45.71
C VAL A 1157 -22.36 -21.29 45.38
N LEU A 1158 -21.89 -22.53 45.38
CA LEU A 1158 -22.67 -23.74 45.17
C LEU A 1158 -23.05 -24.32 46.54
N MET A 1159 -24.35 -24.32 46.84
CA MET A 1159 -24.94 -24.95 48.02
C MET A 1159 -25.85 -26.08 47.55
N ASP A 1160 -25.55 -27.33 47.93
CA ASP A 1160 -26.30 -28.52 47.48
C ASP A 1160 -26.47 -28.62 45.95
N GLY A 1161 -25.47 -28.14 45.19
CA GLY A 1161 -25.50 -28.10 43.73
C GLY A 1161 -26.24 -26.91 43.11
N VAL A 1162 -26.86 -26.05 43.94
CA VAL A 1162 -27.61 -24.86 43.51
C VAL A 1162 -26.74 -23.61 43.64
N LYS A 1163 -26.67 -22.81 42.57
CA LYS A 1163 -25.94 -21.52 42.53
C LYS A 1163 -26.69 -20.50 43.40
N LYS A 1164 -26.02 -19.91 44.38
CA LYS A 1164 -26.55 -18.81 45.20
C LYS A 1164 -25.53 -17.66 45.25
N PRO A 1165 -25.95 -16.39 45.05
CA PRO A 1165 -25.05 -15.25 45.18
C PRO A 1165 -24.85 -14.89 46.65
N ALA A 1166 -23.60 -14.73 47.08
CA ALA A 1166 -23.22 -14.36 48.44
C ALA A 1166 -22.13 -13.27 48.46
N TYR A 1167 -22.12 -12.42 49.49
CA TYR A 1167 -21.03 -11.49 49.73
C TYR A 1167 -19.83 -12.18 50.35
N VAL A 1168 -18.64 -11.73 50.00
CA VAL A 1168 -17.35 -12.17 50.53
C VAL A 1168 -16.39 -10.98 50.60
N TYR A 1169 -15.39 -11.02 51.46
CA TYR A 1169 -14.31 -10.03 51.49
C TYR A 1169 -13.04 -10.58 50.83
N VAL A 1170 -12.50 -9.83 49.88
CA VAL A 1170 -11.24 -10.12 49.18
C VAL A 1170 -10.21 -9.03 49.52
N ILE A 1171 -8.92 -9.35 49.52
CA ILE A 1171 -7.88 -8.36 49.85
C ILE A 1171 -7.85 -7.23 48.82
N ALA A 1172 -7.79 -5.98 49.29
CA ALA A 1172 -7.81 -4.80 48.41
C ALA A 1172 -6.57 -4.68 47.52
N HIS A 1173 -5.41 -5.08 48.04
CA HIS A 1173 -4.11 -5.01 47.35
C HIS A 1173 -3.45 -6.39 47.32
N PRO A 1174 -3.71 -7.19 46.28
CA PRO A 1174 -3.32 -8.60 46.25
C PRO A 1174 -1.83 -8.84 46.02
N THR A 1175 -1.10 -7.86 45.48
CA THR A 1175 0.31 -7.99 45.06
C THR A 1175 1.21 -8.54 46.17
N LYS A 1176 1.13 -7.99 47.39
CA LYS A 1176 1.93 -8.45 48.55
C LYS A 1176 1.76 -9.94 48.83
N TYR A 1177 0.53 -10.45 48.74
CA TYR A 1177 0.20 -11.83 49.08
C TYR A 1177 0.56 -12.80 47.95
N LEU A 1178 0.42 -12.34 46.70
CA LEU A 1178 0.87 -13.08 45.52
C LEU A 1178 2.40 -13.21 45.48
N ASP A 1179 3.14 -12.15 45.84
CA ASP A 1179 4.59 -12.16 45.95
C ASP A 1179 5.06 -13.13 47.05
N GLN A 1180 4.41 -13.09 48.21
CA GLN A 1180 4.70 -14.02 49.32
C GLN A 1180 4.48 -15.49 48.91
N TRP A 1181 3.51 -15.76 48.04
CA TRP A 1181 3.28 -17.10 47.49
C TRP A 1181 4.35 -17.49 46.47
N ALA A 1182 4.71 -16.57 45.56
CA ALA A 1182 5.78 -16.79 44.58
C ALA A 1182 7.14 -17.07 45.24
N ASP A 1183 7.44 -16.38 46.35
CA ASP A 1183 8.68 -16.55 47.12
C ASP A 1183 8.66 -17.77 48.07
N GLY A 1184 7.57 -18.55 48.08
CA GLY A 1184 7.43 -19.77 48.87
C GLY A 1184 7.21 -19.56 50.38
N THR A 1185 6.86 -18.35 50.80
CA THR A 1185 6.59 -18.00 52.21
C THR A 1185 5.13 -18.19 52.62
N SER A 1186 4.25 -18.51 51.66
CA SER A 1186 2.83 -18.83 51.85
C SER A 1186 2.37 -19.94 50.88
N GLY A 1187 1.20 -20.53 51.11
CA GLY A 1187 0.60 -21.56 50.25
C GLY A 1187 -0.86 -21.28 49.92
N ILE A 1188 -1.38 -21.90 48.84
CA ILE A 1188 -2.79 -21.87 48.47
C ILE A 1188 -3.49 -23.11 49.03
N VAL A 1189 -4.69 -22.94 49.60
CA VAL A 1189 -5.51 -24.04 50.14
C VAL A 1189 -6.96 -23.94 49.66
N ALA A 1190 -7.63 -25.06 49.36
CA ALA A 1190 -9.08 -25.07 49.12
C ALA A 1190 -9.92 -24.84 50.39
N GLU A 1191 -9.36 -25.09 51.58
CA GLU A 1191 -10.09 -24.95 52.84
C GLU A 1191 -9.17 -24.48 53.96
N TYR A 1192 -9.64 -23.51 54.73
CA TYR A 1192 -8.96 -23.05 55.93
C TYR A 1192 -9.48 -23.78 57.17
N THR A 1193 -8.58 -24.49 57.85
CA THR A 1193 -8.87 -25.38 58.98
C THR A 1193 -8.30 -24.83 60.30
N LEU A 1194 -8.83 -25.32 61.43
CA LEU A 1194 -8.51 -24.79 62.77
C LEU A 1194 -7.02 -24.94 63.16
N ASP A 1195 -6.32 -25.95 62.65
CA ASP A 1195 -4.89 -26.16 62.87
C ASP A 1195 -4.02 -25.09 62.18
N MET A 1196 -4.52 -24.48 61.10
CA MET A 1196 -3.87 -23.34 60.45
C MET A 1196 -4.10 -22.03 61.22
N ALA A 1197 -5.09 -22.01 62.13
CA ALA A 1197 -5.60 -20.82 62.81
C ALA A 1197 -4.91 -20.46 64.13
N THR A 1198 -3.93 -21.23 64.59
CA THR A 1198 -3.34 -21.04 65.92
C THR A 1198 -2.72 -19.64 66.06
N GLY A 1199 -3.20 -18.85 67.02
CA GLY A 1199 -2.71 -17.49 67.22
C GLY A 1199 -2.60 -17.06 68.67
N THR A 1200 -1.71 -16.09 68.92
CA THR A 1200 -1.58 -15.38 70.19
C THR A 1200 -2.18 -13.97 70.07
N PRO A 1201 -2.70 -13.35 71.14
CA PRO A 1201 -3.17 -11.96 71.10
C PRO A 1201 -2.06 -11.01 70.63
N LYS A 1202 -2.39 -9.99 69.83
CA LYS A 1202 -1.43 -8.95 69.45
C LYS A 1202 -0.96 -8.20 70.71
N PRO A 1203 0.33 -7.81 70.82
CA PRO A 1203 0.83 -7.06 71.97
C PRO A 1203 0.03 -5.78 72.22
N GLY A 1204 -0.59 -5.66 73.40
CA GLY A 1204 -1.44 -4.51 73.77
C GLY A 1204 -2.93 -4.66 73.48
N PHE A 1205 -3.37 -5.77 72.86
CA PHE A 1205 -4.79 -6.06 72.67
C PHE A 1205 -5.40 -6.66 73.94
N GLN A 1206 -6.36 -5.97 74.56
CA GLN A 1206 -7.17 -6.51 75.66
C GLN A 1206 -8.48 -7.08 75.10
N PRO A 1207 -8.73 -8.40 75.18
CA PRO A 1207 -10.01 -8.95 74.77
C PRO A 1207 -11.12 -8.39 75.66
N THR A 1208 -12.20 -7.90 75.06
CA THR A 1208 -13.38 -7.44 75.78
C THR A 1208 -14.02 -8.66 76.48
N PRO A 1209 -14.28 -8.64 77.80
CA PRO A 1209 -14.99 -9.74 78.46
C PRO A 1209 -16.41 -9.82 77.90
N SER A 1210 -16.84 -11.05 77.64
CA SER A 1210 -18.15 -11.47 77.09
C SER A 1210 -19.34 -10.68 77.61
#